data_AF-A0A101K135-F1
#
_entry.id   AF-A0A101K135-F1
#
_cell.length_a   1.000
_cell.length_b   1.000
_cell.length_c   1.000
_cell.angle_alpha   90.00
_cell.angle_beta   90.00
_cell.angle_gamma   90.00
#
_symmetry.space_group_name_H-M   'P 1'
#
loop_
_entity.id
_entity.type
_entity.pdbx_description
1 polymer ?
#
loop_
_entity_poly.entity_id
_entity_poly.type
_entity_poly.pdbx_seq_one_letter_code
_entity_poly.pdbx_strand_id
1 'polypeptide(L)'
;MSKTKKPARQPKTASRVGIAARIYAALGVLTVLTVVASGVAWLSYERVATTVDDMVERKMPVVELSLELWQAATTSTALASRFMEVQTVRDRAALTGEFDKVEARQFDLVRKIGQLGSVDNKKAQTALDNLSRHINDINDLTGERLRNVAEAETVLNNLAKAQENFVKAASGEAEQAKFALTFGFDDLGSLTGDALAGAVRTLVDRDFVIFELARTLQADVNELVGLLREIAQINDQQKLGTARERFNGVAYKLRTLLQDADKVNTNQTRTRTVQDLIAIGEGSEGLIDIRNRDITTRESIARGLKEVDAAAEVLRREVDVLVQGARGEAKAASASTVETIETSKLWLGLIGLGSLLVALALSMFYVRPMIVGRLNRLWAATKAIADGELETKVEIRGNDEISDISKSVLLFRDNAVALRAAELAKVEDEARAQEERKAMMAELGQAFGEVVEAAAHGDFSRRVSANFADAELNALATSVNELLATVQTGLSETCEVLSELAAGRLHTRVEGLYHGAFQELKDGTNGLAGEFESTLARLSETVTAVRSATSEILDGVTDLAERTSEESNAVSVATNQLGAFAGNVQKTAKDAAEAVGMAQSAEERAQQGEQVVASALEAMQRIRSSSSKISEVIQMIDEIAFQTNLLALNAAVEAARAGDSGKGFAVVAAEVRSLAKRSADASNDVKKLVDAAHGDVKVGVGLVEQSSAVFGSILTSVNDLSALMNGISQTARGQASDVSTINREIDGIGTMAHQNAALVEQTNAALALTDEQTRSLKEHIARFSFREGHAADHEHARAA
;
A
#
# COMPACT_ATOMS: atom_id res chain seq x y z
N MET A 1 -22.48 -114.72 -27.96
CA MET A 1 -21.17 -114.40 -28.58
C MET A 1 -20.75 -113.00 -28.17
N SER A 2 -19.47 -112.84 -27.82
CA SER A 2 -18.69 -111.60 -27.60
C SER A 2 -19.10 -110.63 -26.47
N LYS A 3 -18.43 -110.77 -25.32
CA LYS A 3 -18.20 -109.69 -24.35
C LYS A 3 -17.10 -108.76 -24.89
N THR A 4 -17.43 -107.56 -25.33
CA THR A 4 -16.47 -106.50 -25.66
C THR A 4 -16.17 -105.64 -24.44
N LYS A 5 -14.89 -105.63 -24.05
CA LYS A 5 -14.30 -104.84 -22.95
C LYS A 5 -14.46 -103.33 -23.18
N LYS A 6 -14.89 -102.61 -22.14
CA LYS A 6 -14.70 -101.15 -22.00
C LYS A 6 -13.20 -100.81 -22.05
N PRO A 7 -12.77 -99.74 -22.75
CA PRO A 7 -11.39 -99.26 -22.67
C PRO A 7 -11.13 -98.62 -21.29
N ALA A 8 -9.95 -98.91 -20.74
CA ALA A 8 -9.46 -98.37 -19.48
C ALA A 8 -9.20 -96.85 -19.59
N ARG A 9 -9.68 -96.08 -18.60
CA ARG A 9 -9.29 -94.67 -18.44
C ARG A 9 -7.81 -94.59 -18.08
N GLN A 10 -7.02 -93.86 -18.87
CA GLN A 10 -5.68 -93.45 -18.50
C GLN A 10 -5.74 -92.53 -17.26
N PRO A 11 -4.85 -92.71 -16.26
CA PRO A 11 -4.75 -91.77 -15.15
C PRO A 11 -4.17 -90.44 -15.65
N LYS A 12 -4.83 -89.32 -15.31
CA LYS A 12 -4.31 -87.97 -15.53
C LYS A 12 -2.95 -87.85 -14.82
N THR A 13 -1.89 -87.52 -15.54
CA THR A 13 -0.60 -87.15 -14.97
C THR A 13 -0.79 -85.87 -14.15
N ALA A 14 -0.59 -85.95 -12.84
CA ALA A 14 -0.56 -84.77 -11.98
C ALA A 14 0.59 -83.87 -12.43
N SER A 15 0.32 -82.61 -12.72
CA SER A 15 1.34 -81.63 -13.08
C SER A 15 2.35 -81.48 -11.94
N ARG A 16 3.65 -81.63 -12.27
CA ARG A 16 4.75 -81.39 -11.34
C ARG A 16 4.84 -79.89 -11.10
N VAL A 17 4.40 -79.43 -9.92
CA VAL A 17 4.66 -78.05 -9.48
C VAL A 17 5.86 -78.09 -8.55
N GLY A 18 7.01 -77.69 -9.09
CA GLY A 18 8.27 -77.62 -8.35
C GLY A 18 8.29 -76.56 -7.26
N ILE A 19 9.22 -76.69 -6.32
CA ILE A 19 9.38 -75.75 -5.19
C ILE A 19 9.66 -74.32 -5.67
N ALA A 20 10.38 -74.14 -6.79
CA ALA A 20 10.66 -72.83 -7.37
C ALA A 20 9.37 -72.09 -7.80
N ALA A 21 8.47 -72.76 -8.54
CA ALA A 21 7.21 -72.17 -8.99
C ALA A 21 6.33 -71.70 -7.81
N ARG A 22 6.43 -72.39 -6.68
CA ARG A 22 5.71 -72.07 -5.44
C ARG A 22 6.29 -70.87 -4.71
N ILE A 23 7.62 -70.71 -4.71
CA ILE A 23 8.30 -69.54 -4.15
C ILE A 23 8.01 -68.29 -5.00
N TYR A 24 8.06 -68.40 -6.33
CA TYR A 24 7.69 -67.30 -7.22
C TYR A 24 6.23 -66.88 -7.06
N ALA A 25 5.30 -67.81 -6.84
CA ALA A 25 3.91 -67.47 -6.55
C ALA A 25 3.75 -66.69 -5.24
N ALA A 26 4.50 -67.05 -4.18
CA ALA A 26 4.49 -66.33 -2.91
C ALA A 26 5.11 -64.92 -3.04
N LEU A 27 6.20 -64.79 -3.79
CA LEU A 27 6.85 -63.50 -4.05
C LEU A 27 5.98 -62.60 -4.94
N GLY A 28 5.27 -63.18 -5.92
CA GLY A 28 4.34 -62.48 -6.80
C GLY A 28 3.15 -61.86 -6.07
N VAL A 29 2.66 -62.47 -4.99
CA VAL A 29 1.61 -61.87 -4.14
C VAL A 29 2.14 -60.63 -3.42
N LEU A 30 3.39 -60.66 -2.97
CA LEU A 30 4.00 -59.54 -2.26
C LEU A 30 4.26 -58.35 -3.20
N THR A 31 4.73 -58.60 -4.42
CA THR A 31 4.97 -57.54 -5.42
C THR A 31 3.67 -56.88 -5.87
N VAL A 32 2.59 -57.64 -6.07
CA VAL A 32 1.25 -57.08 -6.40
C VAL A 32 0.75 -56.16 -5.28
N LEU A 33 0.92 -56.54 -4.01
CA LEU A 33 0.53 -55.69 -2.87
C LEU A 33 1.34 -54.39 -2.82
N THR A 34 2.64 -54.43 -3.11
CA THR A 34 3.49 -53.24 -3.19
C THR A 34 3.05 -52.30 -4.32
N VAL A 35 2.72 -52.84 -5.50
CA VAL A 35 2.22 -52.05 -6.64
C VAL A 35 0.88 -51.37 -6.29
N VAL A 36 -0.03 -52.08 -5.62
CA VAL A 36 -1.30 -51.50 -5.15
C VAL A 36 -1.07 -50.39 -4.12
N ALA A 37 -0.14 -50.58 -3.17
CA ALA A 37 0.22 -49.55 -2.19
C ALA A 37 0.80 -48.30 -2.86
N SER A 38 1.71 -48.46 -3.82
CA SER A 38 2.28 -47.35 -4.61
C SER A 38 1.20 -46.63 -5.45
N GLY A 39 0.25 -47.36 -6.02
CA GLY A 39 -0.86 -46.77 -6.77
C GLY A 39 -1.80 -45.93 -5.90
N VAL A 40 -2.11 -46.38 -4.68
CA VAL A 40 -2.91 -45.61 -3.70
C VAL A 40 -2.16 -44.35 -3.27
N ALA A 41 -0.85 -44.45 -3.02
CA ALA A 41 -0.02 -43.30 -2.67
C ALA A 41 0.05 -42.28 -3.81
N TRP A 42 0.22 -42.73 -5.06
CA TRP A 42 0.22 -41.87 -6.25
C TRP A 42 -1.09 -41.11 -6.41
N LEU A 43 -2.24 -41.79 -6.38
CA LEU A 43 -3.57 -41.17 -6.53
C LEU A 43 -3.89 -40.19 -5.39
N SER A 44 -3.35 -40.43 -4.19
CA SER A 44 -3.46 -39.50 -3.07
C SER A 44 -2.61 -38.26 -3.30
N TYR A 45 -1.36 -38.43 -3.74
CA TYR A 45 -0.45 -37.32 -4.02
C TYR A 45 -1.02 -36.41 -5.11
N GLU A 46 -1.55 -36.98 -6.20
CA GLU A 46 -2.13 -36.23 -7.31
C GLU A 46 -3.38 -35.43 -6.90
N ARG A 47 -4.21 -35.97 -6.00
CA ARG A 47 -5.34 -35.23 -5.41
C ARG A 47 -4.93 -34.11 -4.47
N VAL A 48 -3.89 -34.33 -3.66
CA VAL A 48 -3.35 -33.29 -2.78
C VAL A 48 -2.70 -32.18 -3.62
N ALA A 49 -1.92 -32.53 -4.64
CA ALA A 49 -1.27 -31.58 -5.53
C ALA A 49 -2.29 -30.68 -6.24
N THR A 50 -3.33 -31.25 -6.85
CA THR A 50 -4.39 -30.46 -7.51
C THR A 50 -5.17 -29.55 -6.56
N THR A 51 -5.35 -29.96 -5.30
CA THR A 51 -6.02 -29.12 -4.28
C THR A 51 -5.14 -27.98 -3.79
N VAL A 52 -3.83 -28.21 -3.64
CA VAL A 52 -2.85 -27.18 -3.27
C VAL A 52 -2.68 -26.17 -4.41
N ASP A 53 -2.63 -26.65 -5.65
CA ASP A 53 -2.55 -25.85 -6.87
C ASP A 53 -3.75 -24.90 -6.99
N ASP A 54 -4.98 -25.41 -6.81
CA ASP A 54 -6.20 -24.60 -6.76
C ASP A 54 -6.17 -23.54 -5.63
N MET A 55 -5.56 -23.85 -4.48
CA MET A 55 -5.39 -22.91 -3.37
C MET A 55 -4.43 -21.77 -3.72
N VAL A 56 -3.28 -22.09 -4.31
CA VAL A 56 -2.20 -21.13 -4.62
C VAL A 56 -2.54 -20.29 -5.85
N GLU A 57 -3.06 -20.92 -6.91
CA GLU A 57 -3.30 -20.23 -8.19
C GLU A 57 -4.61 -19.44 -8.21
N ARG A 58 -5.62 -19.83 -7.42
CA ARG A 58 -6.96 -19.22 -7.50
C ARG A 58 -7.46 -18.58 -6.21
N LYS A 59 -7.26 -19.21 -5.05
CA LYS A 59 -7.93 -18.77 -3.80
C LYS A 59 -7.14 -17.75 -3.00
N MET A 60 -5.82 -17.93 -2.85
CA MET A 60 -4.96 -16.93 -2.18
C MET A 60 -4.90 -15.58 -2.92
N PRO A 61 -4.76 -15.55 -4.26
CA PRO A 61 -4.71 -14.28 -4.99
C PRO A 61 -6.01 -13.48 -4.87
N VAL A 62 -7.17 -14.13 -4.76
CA VAL A 62 -8.45 -13.42 -4.53
C VAL A 62 -8.45 -12.67 -3.19
N VAL A 63 -7.86 -13.24 -2.13
CA VAL A 63 -7.76 -12.54 -0.83
C VAL A 63 -6.85 -11.31 -0.95
N GLU A 64 -5.69 -11.45 -1.58
CA GLU A 64 -4.74 -10.36 -1.79
C GLU A 64 -5.34 -9.23 -2.64
N LEU A 65 -5.88 -9.56 -3.81
CA LEU A 65 -6.52 -8.59 -4.71
C LEU A 65 -7.73 -7.89 -4.06
N SER A 66 -8.49 -8.62 -3.24
CA SER A 66 -9.62 -8.04 -2.49
C SER A 66 -9.15 -7.04 -1.44
N LEU A 67 -8.04 -7.32 -0.75
CA LEU A 67 -7.44 -6.38 0.21
C LEU A 67 -6.86 -5.15 -0.49
N GLU A 68 -6.18 -5.32 -1.63
CA GLU A 68 -5.72 -4.20 -2.46
C GLU A 68 -6.88 -3.33 -2.95
N LEU A 69 -8.00 -3.95 -3.35
CA LEU A 69 -9.19 -3.24 -3.78
C LEU A 69 -9.76 -2.37 -2.64
N TRP A 70 -9.77 -2.89 -1.42
CA TRP A 70 -10.19 -2.12 -0.24
C TRP A 70 -9.25 -0.95 0.06
N GLN A 71 -7.93 -1.15 -0.05
CA GLN A 71 -6.96 -0.06 0.12
C GLN A 71 -7.19 1.04 -0.93
N ALA A 72 -7.37 0.67 -2.20
CA ALA A 72 -7.66 1.62 -3.27
C ALA A 72 -9.00 2.35 -3.04
N ALA A 73 -10.03 1.67 -2.53
CA ALA A 73 -11.30 2.28 -2.09
C ALA A 73 -11.11 3.32 -0.99
N THR A 74 -10.30 3.01 0.01
CA THR A 74 -10.00 3.94 1.10
C THR A 74 -9.30 5.21 0.58
N THR A 75 -8.34 5.04 -0.34
CA THR A 75 -7.68 6.18 -1.02
C THR A 75 -8.67 7.02 -1.83
N SER A 76 -9.57 6.38 -2.57
CA SER A 76 -10.60 7.05 -3.36
C SER A 76 -11.53 7.92 -2.50
N THR A 77 -11.99 7.40 -1.36
CA THR A 77 -12.79 8.16 -0.37
C THR A 77 -12.01 9.35 0.23
N ALA A 78 -10.72 9.17 0.51
CA ALA A 78 -9.88 10.26 1.01
C ALA A 78 -9.69 11.36 -0.05
N LEU A 79 -9.51 10.99 -1.33
CA LEU A 79 -9.45 11.94 -2.44
C LEU A 79 -10.78 12.69 -2.62
N ALA A 80 -11.92 12.01 -2.46
CA ALA A 80 -13.25 12.62 -2.55
C ALA A 80 -13.40 13.83 -1.62
N SER A 81 -12.89 13.73 -0.38
CA SER A 81 -12.94 14.82 0.60
C SER A 81 -12.14 16.05 0.17
N ARG A 82 -11.03 15.88 -0.57
CA ARG A 82 -10.17 16.97 -1.04
C ARG A 82 -10.86 17.88 -2.06
N PHE A 83 -11.89 17.41 -2.77
CA PHE A 83 -12.65 18.24 -3.72
C PHE A 83 -13.31 19.47 -3.05
N MET A 84 -13.64 19.37 -1.76
CA MET A 84 -14.18 20.51 -1.01
C MET A 84 -13.17 21.66 -0.84
N GLU A 85 -11.87 21.38 -0.86
CA GLU A 85 -10.82 22.37 -0.61
C GLU A 85 -10.31 23.03 -1.90
N VAL A 86 -10.68 22.49 -3.06
CA VAL A 86 -10.25 22.97 -4.38
C VAL A 86 -10.70 24.40 -4.65
N GLN A 87 -9.76 25.32 -4.86
CA GLN A 87 -10.06 26.72 -5.16
C GLN A 87 -9.91 27.09 -6.64
N THR A 88 -9.21 26.27 -7.43
CA THR A 88 -8.94 26.57 -8.84
C THR A 88 -9.33 25.41 -9.76
N VAL A 89 -9.62 25.74 -11.03
CA VAL A 89 -9.90 24.74 -12.08
C VAL A 89 -8.69 23.85 -12.33
N ARG A 90 -7.47 24.37 -12.17
CA ARG A 90 -6.23 23.61 -12.31
C ARG A 90 -6.10 22.55 -11.22
N ASP A 91 -6.37 22.91 -9.97
CA ASP A 91 -6.30 21.98 -8.84
C ASP A 91 -7.38 20.90 -8.95
N ARG A 92 -8.58 21.28 -9.42
CA ARG A 92 -9.64 20.31 -9.76
C ARG A 92 -9.13 19.28 -10.77
N ALA A 93 -8.57 19.74 -11.89
CA ALA A 93 -8.10 18.86 -12.95
C ALA A 93 -6.96 17.92 -12.48
N ALA A 94 -6.06 18.42 -11.64
CA ALA A 94 -5.01 17.59 -11.04
C ALA A 94 -5.60 16.49 -10.13
N LEU A 95 -6.55 16.86 -9.26
CA LEU A 95 -7.22 15.93 -8.35
C LEU A 95 -8.07 14.90 -9.10
N THR A 96 -8.79 15.31 -10.15
CA THR A 96 -9.49 14.38 -11.06
C THR A 96 -8.51 13.38 -11.68
N GLY A 97 -7.34 13.83 -12.15
CA GLY A 97 -6.34 12.93 -12.71
C GLY A 97 -5.71 11.96 -11.68
N GLU A 98 -5.63 12.34 -10.39
CA GLU A 98 -5.26 11.42 -9.31
C GLU A 98 -6.37 10.37 -9.08
N PHE A 99 -7.62 10.82 -9.04
CA PHE A 99 -8.79 9.95 -8.85
C PHE A 99 -8.95 8.94 -10.00
N ASP A 100 -8.86 9.37 -11.26
CA ASP A 100 -8.99 8.49 -12.44
C ASP A 100 -8.00 7.32 -12.40
N LYS A 101 -6.77 7.54 -11.90
CA LYS A 101 -5.76 6.49 -11.74
C LYS A 101 -6.16 5.47 -10.67
N VAL A 102 -6.70 5.94 -9.55
CA VAL A 102 -7.17 5.07 -8.46
C VAL A 102 -8.38 4.28 -8.94
N GLU A 103 -9.34 4.94 -9.59
CA GLU A 103 -10.52 4.31 -10.18
C GLU A 103 -10.14 3.22 -11.18
N ALA A 104 -9.27 3.52 -12.15
CA ALA A 104 -8.80 2.54 -13.12
C ALA A 104 -8.16 1.32 -12.45
N ARG A 105 -7.38 1.53 -11.37
CA ARG A 105 -6.79 0.44 -10.58
C ARG A 105 -7.87 -0.38 -9.88
N GLN A 106 -8.88 0.24 -9.29
CA GLN A 106 -9.99 -0.48 -8.62
C GLN A 106 -10.76 -1.38 -9.59
N PHE A 107 -11.10 -0.85 -10.77
CA PHE A 107 -11.78 -1.63 -11.81
C PHE A 107 -10.92 -2.78 -12.32
N ASP A 108 -9.62 -2.56 -12.49
CA ASP A 108 -8.69 -3.63 -12.85
C ASP A 108 -8.62 -4.74 -11.79
N LEU A 109 -8.57 -4.36 -10.50
CA LEU A 109 -8.57 -5.31 -9.39
C LEU A 109 -9.85 -6.13 -9.33
N VAL A 110 -11.03 -5.50 -9.40
CA VAL A 110 -12.32 -6.21 -9.45
C VAL A 110 -12.38 -7.17 -10.64
N ARG A 111 -11.91 -6.73 -11.81
CA ARG A 111 -11.86 -7.57 -13.01
C ARG A 111 -10.94 -8.78 -12.83
N LYS A 112 -9.74 -8.60 -12.27
CA LYS A 112 -8.80 -9.69 -11.96
C LYS A 112 -9.39 -10.69 -10.98
N ILE A 113 -10.07 -10.21 -9.93
CA ILE A 113 -10.80 -11.07 -8.98
C ILE A 113 -11.85 -11.93 -9.72
N GLY A 114 -12.61 -11.32 -10.64
CA GLY A 114 -13.62 -12.04 -11.43
C GLY A 114 -13.03 -13.08 -12.39
N GLN A 115 -11.84 -12.83 -12.94
CA GLN A 115 -11.14 -13.78 -13.84
C GLN A 115 -10.67 -15.05 -13.11
N LEU A 116 -10.39 -14.95 -11.82
CA LEU A 116 -9.99 -16.11 -10.99
C LEU A 116 -11.16 -17.08 -10.72
N GLY A 117 -12.40 -16.64 -10.94
CA GLY A 117 -13.59 -17.49 -11.04
C GLY A 117 -14.02 -18.22 -9.75
N SER A 118 -13.36 -17.95 -8.62
CA SER A 118 -13.64 -18.62 -7.34
C SER A 118 -14.78 -17.97 -6.55
N VAL A 119 -15.11 -16.69 -6.75
CA VAL A 119 -16.15 -16.00 -5.97
C VAL A 119 -16.96 -15.01 -6.84
N ASP A 120 -18.28 -14.93 -6.62
CA ASP A 120 -19.15 -13.93 -7.29
C ASP A 120 -18.79 -12.51 -6.85
N ASN A 121 -18.22 -11.72 -7.76
CA ASN A 121 -17.76 -10.35 -7.51
C ASN A 121 -18.75 -9.28 -8.00
N LYS A 122 -19.92 -9.63 -8.54
CA LYS A 122 -20.86 -8.67 -9.13
C LYS A 122 -21.34 -7.61 -8.14
N LYS A 123 -21.53 -7.99 -6.88
CA LYS A 123 -21.96 -7.05 -5.83
C LYS A 123 -20.85 -6.07 -5.47
N ALA A 124 -19.61 -6.55 -5.35
CA ALA A 124 -18.44 -5.69 -5.16
C ALA A 124 -18.23 -4.75 -6.35
N GLN A 125 -18.43 -5.22 -7.58
CA GLN A 125 -18.41 -4.39 -8.79
C GLN A 125 -19.51 -3.31 -8.74
N THR A 126 -20.74 -3.68 -8.42
CA THR A 126 -21.86 -2.72 -8.30
C THR A 126 -21.61 -1.68 -7.20
N ALA A 127 -21.02 -2.10 -6.07
CA ALA A 127 -20.66 -1.20 -4.99
C ALA A 127 -19.54 -0.24 -5.40
N LEU A 128 -18.54 -0.72 -6.16
CA LEU A 128 -17.49 0.12 -6.73
C LEU A 128 -18.06 1.13 -7.75
N ASP A 129 -18.96 0.69 -8.64
CA ASP A 129 -19.64 1.56 -9.60
C ASP A 129 -20.40 2.69 -8.90
N ASN A 130 -21.08 2.36 -7.79
CA ASN A 130 -21.78 3.36 -6.99
C ASN A 130 -20.81 4.34 -6.32
N LEU A 131 -19.73 3.84 -5.71
CA LEU A 131 -18.71 4.68 -5.09
C LEU A 131 -18.11 5.66 -6.11
N SER A 132 -17.67 5.15 -7.27
CA SER A 132 -17.15 5.98 -8.36
C SER A 132 -18.16 7.06 -8.79
N ARG A 133 -19.43 6.68 -8.98
CA ARG A 133 -20.47 7.62 -9.40
C ARG A 133 -20.63 8.77 -8.41
N HIS A 134 -20.73 8.48 -7.10
CA HIS A 134 -20.86 9.53 -6.08
C HIS A 134 -19.64 10.46 -6.03
N ILE A 135 -18.43 9.95 -6.27
CA ILE A 135 -17.22 10.78 -6.29
C ILE A 135 -17.18 11.64 -7.57
N ASN A 136 -17.62 11.10 -8.71
CA ASN A 136 -17.77 11.86 -9.95
C ASN A 136 -18.83 12.97 -9.83
N ASP A 137 -19.97 12.70 -9.17
CA ASP A 137 -20.98 13.72 -8.89
C ASP A 137 -20.40 14.87 -8.03
N ILE A 138 -19.57 14.55 -7.02
CA ILE A 138 -18.84 15.57 -6.23
C ILE A 138 -17.87 16.37 -7.11
N ASN A 139 -17.15 15.71 -8.01
CA ASN A 139 -16.24 16.38 -8.93
C ASN A 139 -17.01 17.38 -9.81
N ASP A 140 -18.17 17.00 -10.34
CA ASP A 140 -19.01 17.88 -11.16
C ASP A 140 -19.58 19.06 -10.37
N LEU A 141 -20.10 18.81 -9.17
CA LEU A 141 -20.54 19.86 -8.25
C LEU A 141 -19.39 20.81 -7.87
N THR A 142 -18.17 20.30 -7.75
CA THR A 142 -16.98 21.15 -7.52
C THR A 142 -16.71 22.05 -8.72
N GLY A 143 -16.90 21.54 -9.95
CA GLY A 143 -16.86 22.34 -11.16
C GLY A 143 -17.93 23.45 -11.19
N GLU A 144 -19.16 23.14 -10.79
CA GLU A 144 -20.23 24.14 -10.63
C GLU A 144 -19.88 25.21 -9.60
N ARG A 145 -19.35 24.80 -8.43
CA ARG A 145 -18.91 25.73 -7.39
C ARG A 145 -17.87 26.71 -7.91
N LEU A 146 -16.86 26.22 -8.62
CA LEU A 146 -15.81 27.08 -9.20
C LEU A 146 -16.38 28.06 -10.24
N ARG A 147 -17.37 27.63 -11.04
CA ARG A 147 -18.09 28.52 -11.96
C ARG A 147 -18.87 29.60 -11.22
N ASN A 148 -19.62 29.24 -10.16
CA ASN A 148 -20.36 30.20 -9.36
C ASN A 148 -19.43 31.24 -8.70
N VAL A 149 -18.24 30.83 -8.24
CA VAL A 149 -17.23 31.74 -7.70
C VAL A 149 -16.71 32.72 -8.78
N ALA A 150 -16.42 32.23 -9.99
CA ALA A 150 -15.98 33.09 -11.10
C ALA A 150 -17.08 34.04 -11.59
N GLU A 151 -18.34 33.58 -11.64
CA GLU A 151 -19.51 34.43 -11.92
C GLU A 151 -19.65 35.54 -10.86
N ALA A 152 -19.56 35.19 -9.58
CA ALA A 152 -19.64 36.16 -8.49
C ALA A 152 -18.52 37.21 -8.56
N GLU A 153 -17.29 36.81 -8.85
CA GLU A 153 -16.16 37.73 -9.02
C GLU A 153 -16.38 38.71 -10.20
N THR A 154 -16.93 38.21 -11.30
CA THR A 154 -17.30 39.04 -12.46
C THR A 154 -18.37 40.07 -12.09
N VAL A 155 -19.40 39.65 -11.35
CA VAL A 155 -20.48 40.52 -10.88
C VAL A 155 -19.97 41.56 -9.89
N LEU A 156 -19.04 41.21 -8.98
CA LEU A 156 -18.41 42.15 -8.05
C LEU A 156 -17.53 43.18 -8.78
N ASN A 157 -16.83 42.79 -9.84
CA ASN A 157 -16.10 43.72 -10.69
C ASN A 157 -17.04 44.69 -11.42
N ASN A 158 -18.21 44.21 -11.86
CA ASN A 158 -19.24 45.06 -12.44
C ASN A 158 -19.87 46.00 -11.40
N LEU A 159 -20.01 45.57 -10.15
CA LEU A 159 -20.47 46.41 -9.03
C LEU A 159 -19.55 47.61 -8.80
N ALA A 160 -18.23 47.40 -8.80
CA ALA A 160 -17.28 48.50 -8.65
C ALA A 160 -17.41 49.54 -9.77
N LYS A 161 -17.55 49.09 -11.04
CA LYS A 161 -17.76 49.97 -12.19
C LYS A 161 -19.10 50.70 -12.14
N ALA A 162 -20.18 50.00 -11.78
CA ALA A 162 -21.51 50.58 -11.65
C ALA A 162 -21.55 51.65 -10.55
N GLN A 163 -20.87 51.41 -9.42
CA GLN A 163 -20.71 52.39 -8.34
C GLN A 163 -19.95 53.63 -8.83
N GLU A 164 -18.85 53.46 -9.56
CA GLU A 164 -18.08 54.58 -10.13
C GLU A 164 -18.94 55.43 -11.09
N ASN A 165 -19.69 54.78 -11.96
CA ASN A 165 -20.61 55.45 -12.90
C ASN A 165 -21.70 56.23 -12.17
N PHE A 166 -22.28 55.65 -11.11
CA PHE A 166 -23.25 56.34 -10.27
C PHE A 166 -22.63 57.56 -9.59
N VAL A 167 -21.44 57.44 -8.98
CA VAL A 167 -20.77 58.57 -8.32
C VAL A 167 -20.51 59.71 -9.30
N LYS A 168 -20.07 59.41 -10.54
CA LYS A 168 -19.91 60.42 -11.59
C LYS A 168 -21.23 61.12 -11.95
N ALA A 169 -22.32 60.37 -12.06
CA ALA A 169 -23.64 60.91 -12.37
C ALA A 169 -24.23 61.75 -11.22
N ALA A 170 -24.13 61.26 -9.98
CA ALA A 170 -24.72 61.88 -8.80
C ALA A 170 -23.90 63.07 -8.26
N SER A 171 -22.56 63.01 -8.34
CA SER A 171 -21.70 64.11 -7.88
C SER A 171 -21.91 65.38 -8.70
N GLY A 172 -22.12 65.25 -10.02
CA GLY A 172 -22.40 66.40 -10.88
C GLY A 172 -23.70 67.11 -10.51
N GLU A 173 -24.75 66.33 -10.20
CA GLU A 173 -26.07 66.87 -9.84
C GLU A 173 -26.07 67.51 -8.45
N ALA A 174 -25.43 66.87 -7.47
CA ALA A 174 -25.30 67.42 -6.12
C ALA A 174 -24.44 68.70 -6.09
N GLU A 175 -23.34 68.75 -6.84
CA GLU A 175 -22.49 69.94 -6.99
C GLU A 175 -23.25 71.09 -7.68
N GLN A 176 -24.00 70.80 -8.76
CA GLN A 176 -24.82 71.80 -9.45
C GLN A 176 -25.91 72.37 -8.55
N ALA A 177 -26.64 71.52 -7.82
CA ALA A 177 -27.66 71.96 -6.88
C ALA A 177 -27.06 72.77 -5.72
N LYS A 178 -25.91 72.36 -5.19
CA LYS A 178 -25.17 73.11 -4.17
C LYS A 178 -24.70 74.48 -4.68
N PHE A 179 -24.22 74.54 -5.93
CA PHE A 179 -23.82 75.79 -6.57
C PHE A 179 -25.02 76.72 -6.77
N ALA A 180 -26.14 76.19 -7.28
CA ALA A 180 -27.39 76.94 -7.45
C ALA A 180 -27.92 77.49 -6.10
N LEU A 181 -27.85 76.68 -5.04
CA LEU A 181 -28.18 77.12 -3.68
C LEU A 181 -27.28 78.26 -3.23
N THR A 182 -25.95 78.09 -3.35
CA THR A 182 -24.96 79.09 -2.90
C THR A 182 -25.14 80.41 -3.65
N PHE A 183 -25.22 80.35 -4.97
CA PHE A 183 -25.38 81.55 -5.80
C PHE A 183 -26.76 82.19 -5.59
N GLY A 184 -27.82 81.39 -5.50
CA GLY A 184 -29.15 81.90 -5.24
C GLY A 184 -29.25 82.60 -3.89
N PHE A 185 -28.62 82.08 -2.83
CA PHE A 185 -28.58 82.75 -1.53
C PHE A 185 -27.83 84.10 -1.57
N ASP A 186 -26.76 84.21 -2.36
CA ASP A 186 -26.04 85.47 -2.56
C ASP A 186 -26.90 86.51 -3.33
N ASP A 187 -27.65 86.07 -4.34
CA ASP A 187 -28.50 86.95 -5.16
C ASP A 187 -29.74 87.48 -4.41
N LEU A 188 -30.21 86.78 -3.37
CA LEU A 188 -31.36 87.21 -2.55
C LEU A 188 -31.18 88.61 -1.95
N GLY A 189 -29.94 89.00 -1.62
CA GLY A 189 -29.65 90.31 -1.03
C GLY A 189 -29.93 91.50 -1.95
N SER A 190 -30.03 91.27 -3.27
CA SER A 190 -30.26 92.29 -4.28
C SER A 190 -31.72 92.42 -4.74
N LEU A 191 -32.60 91.50 -4.30
CA LEU A 191 -33.99 91.37 -4.75
C LEU A 191 -34.98 91.91 -3.71
N THR A 192 -36.12 92.43 -4.16
CA THR A 192 -37.20 92.93 -3.27
C THR A 192 -38.59 92.56 -3.80
N GLY A 193 -39.60 92.57 -2.92
CA GLY A 193 -41.00 92.32 -3.30
C GLY A 193 -41.26 90.92 -3.88
N ASP A 194 -42.08 90.83 -4.92
CA ASP A 194 -42.46 89.55 -5.55
C ASP A 194 -41.27 88.79 -6.17
N ALA A 195 -40.22 89.50 -6.59
CA ALA A 195 -39.01 88.86 -7.15
C ALA A 195 -38.21 88.11 -6.08
N LEU A 196 -38.12 88.66 -4.86
CA LEU A 196 -37.50 87.98 -3.72
C LEU A 196 -38.31 86.74 -3.33
N ALA A 197 -39.64 86.87 -3.25
CA ALA A 197 -40.52 85.74 -2.93
C ALA A 197 -40.40 84.61 -3.97
N GLY A 198 -40.31 84.94 -5.26
CA GLY A 198 -40.10 83.95 -6.33
C GLY A 198 -38.73 83.26 -6.27
N ALA A 199 -37.66 84.00 -5.96
CA ALA A 199 -36.31 83.45 -5.82
C ALA A 199 -36.18 82.51 -4.62
N VAL A 200 -36.70 82.92 -3.44
CA VAL A 200 -36.75 82.05 -2.24
C VAL A 200 -37.54 80.77 -2.54
N ARG A 201 -38.67 80.89 -3.24
CA ARG A 201 -39.49 79.74 -3.60
C ARG A 201 -38.75 78.77 -4.53
N THR A 202 -37.97 79.28 -5.47
CA THR A 202 -37.14 78.44 -6.37
C THR A 202 -36.03 77.73 -5.59
N LEU A 203 -35.36 78.43 -4.69
CA LEU A 203 -34.31 77.86 -3.82
C LEU A 203 -34.85 76.76 -2.92
N VAL A 204 -36.00 76.97 -2.27
CA VAL A 204 -36.57 76.04 -1.30
C VAL A 204 -37.34 74.90 -1.97
N ASP A 205 -38.24 75.20 -2.91
CA ASP A 205 -39.14 74.19 -3.50
C ASP A 205 -38.45 73.37 -4.61
N ARG A 206 -37.32 73.83 -5.16
CA ARG A 206 -36.59 73.14 -6.24
C ARG A 206 -35.14 72.81 -5.88
N ASP A 207 -34.28 73.81 -5.70
CA ASP A 207 -32.83 73.57 -5.65
C ASP A 207 -32.39 72.84 -4.36
N PHE A 208 -33.03 73.14 -3.21
CA PHE A 208 -32.82 72.42 -1.96
C PHE A 208 -33.32 70.98 -2.04
N VAL A 209 -34.51 70.78 -2.63
CA VAL A 209 -35.11 69.44 -2.80
C VAL A 209 -34.23 68.56 -3.69
N ILE A 210 -33.67 69.10 -4.80
CA ILE A 210 -32.72 68.36 -5.66
C ILE A 210 -31.47 67.98 -4.87
N PHE A 211 -30.91 68.90 -4.09
CA PHE A 211 -29.72 68.63 -3.29
C PHE A 211 -29.96 67.55 -2.22
N GLU A 212 -31.08 67.63 -1.49
CA GLU A 212 -31.47 66.66 -0.47
C GLU A 212 -31.71 65.27 -1.08
N LEU A 213 -32.44 65.20 -2.20
CA LEU A 213 -32.67 63.95 -2.94
C LEU A 213 -31.35 63.34 -3.44
N ALA A 214 -30.45 64.13 -4.01
CA ALA A 214 -29.16 63.65 -4.48
C ALA A 214 -28.31 63.07 -3.33
N ARG A 215 -28.30 63.72 -2.15
CA ARG A 215 -27.57 63.23 -0.97
C ARG A 215 -28.20 61.98 -0.38
N THR A 216 -29.52 61.91 -0.32
CA THR A 216 -30.26 60.74 0.16
C THR A 216 -30.04 59.54 -0.76
N LEU A 217 -30.12 59.76 -2.08
CA LEU A 217 -29.84 58.74 -3.08
C LEU A 217 -28.40 58.22 -2.98
N GLN A 218 -27.43 59.10 -2.74
CA GLN A 218 -26.03 58.70 -2.55
C GLN A 218 -25.85 57.82 -1.30
N ALA A 219 -26.54 58.14 -0.20
CA ALA A 219 -26.50 57.34 1.02
C ALA A 219 -27.11 55.95 0.82
N ASP A 220 -28.31 55.87 0.23
CA ASP A 220 -29.01 54.60 0.01
C ASP A 220 -28.30 53.72 -1.03
N VAL A 221 -27.66 54.31 -2.04
CA VAL A 221 -26.81 53.56 -2.99
C VAL A 221 -25.57 53.01 -2.29
N ASN A 222 -24.93 53.78 -1.40
CA ASN A 222 -23.81 53.26 -0.61
C ASN A 222 -24.24 52.11 0.31
N GLU A 223 -25.44 52.20 0.90
CA GLU A 223 -26.04 51.10 1.66
C GLU A 223 -26.26 49.87 0.78
N LEU A 224 -26.84 50.03 -0.41
CA LEU A 224 -27.05 48.95 -1.38
C LEU A 224 -25.73 48.26 -1.78
N VAL A 225 -24.70 49.04 -2.10
CA VAL A 225 -23.37 48.51 -2.44
C VAL A 225 -22.75 47.76 -1.25
N GLY A 226 -22.89 48.30 -0.04
CA GLY A 226 -22.46 47.65 1.19
C GLY A 226 -23.15 46.30 1.40
N LEU A 227 -24.48 46.26 1.24
CA LEU A 227 -25.28 45.03 1.31
C LEU A 227 -24.87 44.01 0.25
N LEU A 228 -24.62 44.42 -0.99
CA LEU A 228 -24.17 43.51 -2.05
C LEU A 228 -22.80 42.89 -1.72
N ARG A 229 -21.87 43.68 -1.18
CA ARG A 229 -20.57 43.17 -0.73
C ARG A 229 -20.71 42.23 0.47
N GLU A 230 -21.61 42.52 1.40
CA GLU A 230 -21.97 41.64 2.52
C GLU A 230 -22.51 40.30 1.98
N ILE A 231 -23.50 40.34 1.07
CA ILE A 231 -24.13 39.18 0.44
C ILE A 231 -23.09 38.27 -0.23
N ALA A 232 -22.11 38.83 -0.93
CA ALA A 232 -21.03 38.05 -1.56
C ALA A 232 -20.25 37.16 -0.57
N GLN A 233 -20.20 37.54 0.70
CA GLN A 233 -19.44 36.82 1.73
C GLN A 233 -20.29 35.85 2.56
N ILE A 234 -21.62 35.90 2.47
CA ILE A 234 -22.52 35.07 3.29
C ILE A 234 -22.44 33.60 2.86
N ASN A 235 -22.02 32.69 3.75
CA ASN A 235 -21.98 31.24 3.46
C ASN A 235 -23.18 30.47 4.04
N ASP A 236 -24.19 31.17 4.57
CA ASP A 236 -25.31 30.57 5.31
C ASP A 236 -26.66 30.93 4.67
N GLN A 237 -27.49 29.91 4.44
CA GLN A 237 -28.77 30.01 3.74
C GLN A 237 -29.75 30.98 4.46
N GLN A 238 -29.80 30.93 5.79
CA GLN A 238 -30.71 31.75 6.59
C GLN A 238 -30.28 33.22 6.61
N LYS A 239 -28.97 33.47 6.77
CA LYS A 239 -28.39 34.81 6.67
C LYS A 239 -28.58 35.39 5.27
N LEU A 240 -28.46 34.57 4.22
CA LEU A 240 -28.70 35.02 2.83
C LEU A 240 -30.16 35.42 2.63
N GLY A 241 -31.11 34.69 3.22
CA GLY A 241 -32.52 35.06 3.21
C GLY A 241 -32.77 36.42 3.86
N THR A 242 -32.18 36.67 5.03
CA THR A 242 -32.29 37.96 5.74
C THR A 242 -31.67 39.10 4.94
N ALA A 243 -30.49 38.88 4.35
CA ALA A 243 -29.81 39.88 3.53
C ALA A 243 -30.58 40.18 2.23
N ARG A 244 -31.23 39.17 1.63
CA ARG A 244 -32.12 39.32 0.47
C ARG A 244 -33.32 40.22 0.80
N GLU A 245 -33.95 40.05 1.96
CA GLU A 245 -35.05 40.92 2.39
C GLU A 245 -34.60 42.37 2.60
N ARG A 246 -33.44 42.59 3.24
CA ARG A 246 -32.83 43.92 3.40
C ARG A 246 -32.53 44.56 2.05
N PHE A 247 -31.91 43.82 1.14
CA PHE A 247 -31.62 44.27 -0.22
C PHE A 247 -32.91 44.68 -0.96
N ASN A 248 -33.94 43.84 -0.93
CA ASN A 248 -35.22 44.13 -1.58
C ASN A 248 -35.86 45.42 -1.02
N GLY A 249 -35.75 45.64 0.30
CA GLY A 249 -36.21 46.87 0.96
C GLY A 249 -35.48 48.11 0.46
N VAL A 250 -34.14 48.07 0.41
CA VAL A 250 -33.32 49.19 -0.10
C VAL A 250 -33.56 49.42 -1.58
N ALA A 251 -33.66 48.36 -2.40
CA ALA A 251 -33.96 48.47 -3.83
C ALA A 251 -35.35 49.09 -4.08
N TYR A 252 -36.36 48.72 -3.29
CA TYR A 252 -37.68 49.35 -3.34
C TYR A 252 -37.61 50.85 -2.99
N LYS A 253 -36.93 51.20 -1.88
CA LYS A 253 -36.72 52.58 -1.45
C LYS A 253 -36.03 53.41 -2.53
N LEU A 254 -34.96 52.90 -3.14
CA LEU A 254 -34.24 53.54 -4.24
C LEU A 254 -35.11 53.77 -5.47
N ARG A 255 -35.95 52.80 -5.85
CA ARG A 255 -36.90 52.96 -6.98
C ARG A 255 -37.91 54.08 -6.71
N THR A 256 -38.42 54.19 -5.48
CA THR A 256 -39.32 55.27 -5.08
C THR A 256 -38.60 56.63 -5.10
N LEU A 257 -37.39 56.71 -4.54
CA LEU A 257 -36.58 57.93 -4.56
C LEU A 257 -36.23 58.38 -5.98
N LEU A 258 -35.95 57.46 -6.90
CA LEU A 258 -35.73 57.78 -8.31
C LEU A 258 -36.98 58.40 -8.95
N GLN A 259 -38.16 57.84 -8.69
CA GLN A 259 -39.42 58.39 -9.20
C GLN A 259 -39.67 59.81 -8.66
N ASP A 260 -39.39 60.05 -7.39
CA ASP A 260 -39.56 61.38 -6.79
C ASP A 260 -38.51 62.37 -7.30
N ALA A 261 -37.26 61.92 -7.47
CA ALA A 261 -36.21 62.73 -8.09
C ALA A 261 -36.51 63.08 -9.55
N ASP A 262 -37.06 62.16 -10.35
CA ASP A 262 -37.41 62.42 -11.75
C ASP A 262 -38.59 63.40 -11.90
N LYS A 263 -39.48 63.53 -10.90
CA LYS A 263 -40.54 64.55 -10.87
C LYS A 263 -40.00 65.97 -10.68
N VAL A 264 -38.89 66.12 -9.94
CA VAL A 264 -38.29 67.42 -9.62
C VAL A 264 -37.22 67.80 -10.66
N ASN A 265 -36.35 66.85 -11.01
CA ASN A 265 -35.30 67.01 -12.02
C ASN A 265 -35.03 65.68 -12.74
N THR A 266 -35.50 65.57 -13.98
CA THR A 266 -35.36 64.36 -14.78
C THR A 266 -33.89 64.14 -15.19
N ASN A 267 -33.31 63.01 -14.78
CA ASN A 267 -31.92 62.66 -15.11
C ASN A 267 -31.83 61.17 -15.48
N GLN A 268 -31.87 60.88 -16.78
CA GLN A 268 -31.84 59.50 -17.29
C GLN A 268 -30.55 58.75 -16.92
N THR A 269 -29.41 59.46 -16.83
CA THR A 269 -28.13 58.84 -16.49
C THR A 269 -28.11 58.35 -15.04
N ARG A 270 -28.64 59.16 -14.10
CA ARG A 270 -28.84 58.77 -12.70
C ARG A 270 -29.77 57.57 -12.60
N THR A 271 -30.94 57.65 -13.21
CA THR A 271 -31.94 56.57 -13.17
C THR A 271 -31.37 55.27 -13.72
N ARG A 272 -30.64 55.33 -14.83
CA ARG A 272 -29.96 54.15 -15.40
C ARG A 272 -28.91 53.57 -14.47
N THR A 273 -27.99 54.39 -13.95
CA THR A 273 -26.88 53.90 -13.11
C THR A 273 -27.35 53.28 -11.79
N VAL A 274 -28.42 53.80 -11.19
CA VAL A 274 -29.04 53.18 -10.00
C VAL A 274 -29.76 51.87 -10.35
N GLN A 275 -30.45 51.80 -11.50
CA GLN A 275 -31.06 50.54 -11.94
C GLN A 275 -30.01 49.47 -12.27
N ASP A 276 -28.89 49.85 -12.90
CA ASP A 276 -27.76 48.94 -13.16
C ASP A 276 -27.20 48.36 -11.84
N LEU A 277 -27.13 49.18 -10.77
CA LEU A 277 -26.73 48.74 -9.43
C LEU A 277 -27.74 47.79 -8.77
N ILE A 278 -29.05 48.02 -8.94
CA ILE A 278 -30.08 47.11 -8.43
C ILE A 278 -30.04 45.79 -9.22
N ALA A 279 -29.85 45.84 -10.54
CA ALA A 279 -29.76 44.67 -11.41
C ALA A 279 -28.57 43.75 -11.08
N ILE A 280 -27.51 44.27 -10.44
CA ILE A 280 -26.39 43.45 -9.94
C ILE A 280 -26.84 42.48 -8.84
N GLY A 281 -27.83 42.85 -8.03
CA GLY A 281 -28.36 42.00 -6.97
C GLY A 281 -29.52 41.10 -7.42
N GLU A 282 -30.35 41.58 -8.36
CA GLU A 282 -31.56 40.90 -8.81
C GLU A 282 -31.36 40.01 -10.05
N GLY A 283 -32.28 39.08 -10.28
CA GLY A 283 -32.28 38.19 -11.44
C GLY A 283 -31.48 36.90 -11.25
N SER A 284 -31.57 36.01 -12.23
CA SER A 284 -30.89 34.70 -12.22
C SER A 284 -29.36 34.78 -12.32
N GLU A 285 -28.86 35.88 -12.87
CA GLU A 285 -27.43 36.21 -12.93
C GLU A 285 -27.02 37.23 -11.85
N GLY A 286 -27.97 37.62 -10.99
CA GLY A 286 -27.72 38.52 -9.87
C GLY A 286 -26.91 37.84 -8.77
N LEU A 287 -26.16 38.64 -8.01
CA LEU A 287 -25.27 38.18 -6.95
C LEU A 287 -25.99 37.33 -5.89
N ILE A 288 -27.24 37.66 -5.59
CA ILE A 288 -28.06 36.93 -4.62
C ILE A 288 -28.38 35.50 -5.11
N ASP A 289 -28.65 35.32 -6.40
CA ASP A 289 -28.94 34.01 -6.97
C ASP A 289 -27.67 33.17 -7.12
N ILE A 290 -26.60 33.77 -7.65
CA ILE A 290 -25.27 33.13 -7.73
C ILE A 290 -24.85 32.62 -6.35
N ARG A 291 -25.05 33.45 -5.30
CA ARG A 291 -24.68 33.05 -3.95
C ARG A 291 -25.56 31.94 -3.39
N ASN A 292 -26.86 31.98 -3.67
CA ASN A 292 -27.78 30.90 -3.30
C ASN A 292 -27.41 29.58 -3.99
N ARG A 293 -27.04 29.63 -5.28
CA ARG A 293 -26.51 28.48 -6.03
C ARG A 293 -25.23 27.94 -5.38
N ASP A 294 -24.25 28.80 -5.07
CA ASP A 294 -23.00 28.39 -4.43
C ASP A 294 -23.22 27.70 -3.07
N ILE A 295 -24.07 28.26 -2.21
CA ILE A 295 -24.41 27.63 -0.91
C ILE A 295 -25.07 26.26 -1.12
N THR A 296 -26.04 26.18 -2.03
CA THR A 296 -26.75 24.92 -2.34
C THR A 296 -25.81 23.86 -2.93
N THR A 297 -24.88 24.26 -3.80
CA THR A 297 -23.84 23.37 -4.34
C THR A 297 -22.92 22.87 -3.23
N ARG A 298 -22.46 23.73 -2.30
CA ARG A 298 -21.63 23.33 -1.15
C ARG A 298 -22.35 22.34 -0.23
N GLU A 299 -23.61 22.58 0.07
CA GLU A 299 -24.45 21.64 0.83
C GLU A 299 -24.61 20.30 0.10
N SER A 300 -24.73 20.33 -1.23
CA SER A 300 -24.85 19.12 -2.05
C SER A 300 -23.56 18.32 -2.07
N ILE A 301 -22.39 18.98 -2.15
CA ILE A 301 -21.10 18.30 -1.99
C ILE A 301 -20.97 17.68 -0.60
N ALA A 302 -21.36 18.40 0.46
CA ALA A 302 -21.33 17.88 1.83
C ALA A 302 -22.26 16.67 2.03
N ARG A 303 -23.43 16.64 1.36
CA ARG A 303 -24.30 15.46 1.30
C ARG A 303 -23.64 14.33 0.50
N GLY A 304 -23.09 14.63 -0.68
CA GLY A 304 -22.38 13.68 -1.53
C GLY A 304 -21.24 13.00 -0.79
N LEU A 305 -20.47 13.72 0.04
CA LEU A 305 -19.41 13.11 0.85
C LEU A 305 -19.94 12.05 1.83
N LYS A 306 -21.12 12.27 2.44
CA LYS A 306 -21.77 11.25 3.27
C LYS A 306 -22.23 10.04 2.46
N GLU A 307 -22.66 10.26 1.22
CA GLU A 307 -23.03 9.17 0.30
C GLU A 307 -21.80 8.38 -0.16
N VAL A 308 -20.66 9.04 -0.39
CA VAL A 308 -19.37 8.40 -0.65
C VAL A 308 -18.95 7.52 0.53
N ASP A 309 -19.04 8.01 1.77
CA ASP A 309 -18.74 7.23 2.97
C ASP A 309 -19.66 6.00 3.07
N ALA A 310 -20.96 6.17 2.82
CA ALA A 310 -21.93 5.08 2.82
C ALA A 310 -21.65 4.05 1.71
N ALA A 311 -21.30 4.50 0.51
CA ALA A 311 -20.95 3.63 -0.61
C ALA A 311 -19.64 2.87 -0.35
N ALA A 312 -18.64 3.53 0.26
CA ALA A 312 -17.39 2.91 0.67
C ALA A 312 -17.62 1.82 1.73
N GLU A 313 -18.54 2.04 2.67
CA GLU A 313 -18.93 1.04 3.67
C GLU A 313 -19.62 -0.18 3.04
N VAL A 314 -20.48 0.04 2.04
CA VAL A 314 -21.09 -1.05 1.26
C VAL A 314 -20.02 -1.84 0.50
N LEU A 315 -19.11 -1.16 -0.18
CA LEU A 315 -17.99 -1.82 -0.87
C LEU A 315 -17.11 -2.61 0.11
N ARG A 316 -16.79 -2.04 1.28
CA ARG A 316 -16.05 -2.73 2.33
C ARG A 316 -16.73 -4.03 2.75
N ARG A 317 -18.05 -4.01 2.93
CA ARG A 317 -18.83 -5.20 3.28
C ARG A 317 -18.77 -6.26 2.18
N GLU A 318 -18.92 -5.87 0.92
CA GLU A 318 -18.86 -6.81 -0.21
C GLU A 318 -17.44 -7.36 -0.41
N VAL A 319 -16.39 -6.56 -0.18
CA VAL A 319 -15.01 -7.03 -0.16
C VAL A 319 -14.76 -8.01 0.99
N ASP A 320 -15.32 -7.76 2.17
CA ASP A 320 -15.23 -8.71 3.29
C ASP A 320 -15.94 -10.04 2.95
N VAL A 321 -17.08 -9.99 2.26
CA VAL A 321 -17.73 -11.20 1.72
C VAL A 321 -16.83 -11.95 0.73
N LEU A 322 -16.11 -11.25 -0.15
CA LEU A 322 -15.14 -11.87 -1.06
C LEU A 322 -14.00 -12.57 -0.31
N VAL A 323 -13.42 -11.88 0.68
CA VAL A 323 -12.33 -12.42 1.50
C VAL A 323 -12.81 -13.61 2.34
N GLN A 324 -13.99 -13.51 2.96
CA GLN A 324 -14.58 -14.61 3.74
C GLN A 324 -14.95 -15.80 2.86
N GLY A 325 -15.48 -15.57 1.66
CA GLY A 325 -15.77 -16.61 0.67
C GLY A 325 -14.49 -17.36 0.28
N ALA A 326 -13.46 -16.63 -0.16
CA ALA A 326 -12.18 -17.21 -0.54
C ALA A 326 -11.49 -17.95 0.62
N ARG A 327 -11.51 -17.40 1.84
CA ARG A 327 -10.98 -18.08 3.04
C ARG A 327 -11.80 -19.31 3.42
N GLY A 328 -13.12 -19.25 3.29
CA GLY A 328 -14.03 -20.35 3.56
C GLY A 328 -13.76 -21.54 2.62
N GLU A 329 -13.61 -21.26 1.33
CA GLU A 329 -13.24 -22.25 0.33
C GLU A 329 -11.83 -22.80 0.53
N ALA A 330 -10.86 -21.96 0.89
CA ALA A 330 -9.50 -22.41 1.22
C ALA A 330 -9.50 -23.33 2.47
N LYS A 331 -10.32 -23.01 3.47
CA LYS A 331 -10.47 -23.84 4.67
C LYS A 331 -11.16 -25.17 4.36
N ALA A 332 -12.19 -25.17 3.51
CA ALA A 332 -12.86 -26.37 3.05
C ALA A 332 -11.92 -27.27 2.23
N ALA A 333 -11.11 -26.67 1.33
CA ALA A 333 -10.07 -27.35 0.58
C ALA A 333 -9.01 -27.97 1.51
N SER A 334 -8.52 -27.20 2.50
CA SER A 334 -7.59 -27.70 3.52
C SER A 334 -8.17 -28.87 4.33
N ALA A 335 -9.43 -28.79 4.76
CA ALA A 335 -10.10 -29.87 5.46
C ALA A 335 -10.25 -31.13 4.60
N SER A 336 -10.62 -30.98 3.32
CA SER A 336 -10.68 -32.08 2.35
C SER A 336 -9.32 -32.72 2.12
N THR A 337 -8.24 -31.92 2.07
CA THR A 337 -6.86 -32.43 1.97
C THR A 337 -6.48 -33.24 3.21
N VAL A 338 -6.82 -32.76 4.41
CA VAL A 338 -6.57 -33.50 5.66
C VAL A 338 -7.35 -34.82 5.70
N GLU A 339 -8.61 -34.83 5.29
CA GLU A 339 -9.44 -36.05 5.20
C GLU A 339 -8.87 -37.04 4.17
N THR A 340 -8.42 -36.55 3.01
CA THR A 340 -7.76 -37.37 1.98
C THR A 340 -6.45 -37.97 2.52
N ILE A 341 -5.67 -37.19 3.28
CA ILE A 341 -4.44 -37.67 3.91
C ILE A 341 -4.74 -38.74 4.97
N GLU A 342 -5.73 -38.54 5.84
CA GLU A 342 -6.10 -39.51 6.88
C GLU A 342 -6.66 -40.82 6.29
N THR A 343 -7.53 -40.73 5.28
CA THR A 343 -8.05 -41.91 4.58
C THR A 343 -6.93 -42.68 3.86
N SER A 344 -6.00 -41.97 3.20
CA SER A 344 -4.82 -42.59 2.58
C SER A 344 -3.89 -43.24 3.61
N LYS A 345 -3.65 -42.62 4.78
CA LYS A 345 -2.89 -43.23 5.88
C LYS A 345 -3.54 -44.52 6.36
N LEU A 346 -4.87 -44.54 6.53
CA LEU A 346 -5.60 -45.75 6.93
C LEU A 346 -5.46 -46.87 5.90
N TRP A 347 -5.63 -46.57 4.61
CA TRP A 347 -5.46 -47.58 3.55
C TRP A 347 -4.03 -48.11 3.45
N LEU A 348 -3.03 -47.23 3.50
CA LEU A 348 -1.61 -47.64 3.51
C LEU A 348 -1.27 -48.46 4.77
N GLY A 349 -1.82 -48.09 5.93
CA GLY A 349 -1.69 -48.85 7.17
C GLY A 349 -2.33 -50.23 7.09
N LEU A 350 -3.54 -50.34 6.54
CA LEU A 350 -4.24 -51.62 6.34
C LEU A 350 -3.53 -52.51 5.33
N ILE A 351 -3.03 -51.95 4.22
CA ILE A 351 -2.25 -52.69 3.22
C ILE A 351 -0.91 -53.15 3.81
N GLY A 352 -0.23 -52.30 4.60
CA GLY A 352 1.01 -52.64 5.30
C GLY A 352 0.82 -53.72 6.37
N LEU A 353 -0.23 -53.62 7.18
CA LEU A 353 -0.57 -54.65 8.17
C LEU A 353 -0.99 -55.96 7.48
N GLY A 354 -1.78 -55.87 6.42
CA GLY A 354 -2.22 -57.01 5.61
C GLY A 354 -1.06 -57.71 4.92
N SER A 355 -0.13 -56.98 4.32
CA SER A 355 1.06 -57.56 3.68
C SER A 355 1.98 -58.23 4.70
N LEU A 356 2.13 -57.66 5.90
CA LEU A 356 2.86 -58.27 7.00
C LEU A 356 2.21 -59.56 7.48
N LEU A 357 0.87 -59.58 7.65
CA LEU A 357 0.13 -60.78 8.04
C LEU A 357 0.18 -61.88 6.97
N VAL A 358 0.09 -61.52 5.69
CA VAL A 358 0.21 -62.45 4.56
C VAL A 358 1.63 -63.02 4.49
N ALA A 359 2.66 -62.20 4.65
CA ALA A 359 4.06 -62.64 4.72
C ALA A 359 4.29 -63.59 5.91
N LEU A 360 3.72 -63.27 7.07
CA LEU A 360 3.82 -64.09 8.29
C LEU A 360 3.05 -65.40 8.15
N ALA A 361 1.87 -65.40 7.54
CA ALA A 361 1.10 -66.60 7.24
C ALA A 361 1.80 -67.49 6.20
N LEU A 362 2.35 -66.91 5.13
CA LEU A 362 3.18 -67.63 4.16
C LEU A 362 4.41 -68.25 4.83
N SER A 363 5.10 -67.50 5.69
CA SER A 363 6.25 -68.03 6.42
C SER A 363 5.86 -69.18 7.37
N MET A 364 4.80 -68.99 8.16
CA MET A 364 4.40 -69.92 9.22
C MET A 364 3.70 -71.19 8.72
N PHE A 365 2.78 -71.06 7.76
CA PHE A 365 1.97 -72.18 7.26
C PHE A 365 2.52 -72.81 5.99
N TYR A 366 3.33 -72.08 5.21
CA TYR A 366 3.87 -72.58 3.94
C TYR A 366 5.35 -72.94 4.07
N VAL A 367 6.24 -71.95 4.29
CA VAL A 367 7.69 -72.15 4.25
C VAL A 367 8.16 -73.10 5.36
N ARG A 368 7.72 -72.87 6.59
CA ARG A 368 8.17 -73.62 7.77
C ARG A 368 7.81 -75.12 7.75
N PRO A 369 6.56 -75.56 7.57
CA PRO A 369 6.23 -77.00 7.57
C PRO A 369 6.53 -77.70 6.24
N MET A 370 6.41 -77.00 5.11
CA MET A 370 6.46 -77.62 3.78
C MET A 370 7.88 -77.74 3.22
N ILE A 371 8.75 -76.78 3.51
CA ILE A 371 10.13 -76.76 3.01
C ILE A 371 11.08 -77.10 4.16
N VAL A 372 11.16 -76.25 5.20
CA VAL A 372 12.15 -76.39 6.29
C VAL A 372 11.95 -77.67 7.10
N GLY A 373 10.70 -77.99 7.46
CA GLY A 373 10.41 -79.22 8.21
C GLY A 373 10.66 -80.51 7.43
N ARG A 374 10.49 -80.51 6.10
CA ARG A 374 10.81 -81.68 5.26
C ARG A 374 12.31 -81.79 5.00
N LEU A 375 13.02 -80.67 4.81
CA LEU A 375 14.48 -80.65 4.70
C LEU A 375 15.16 -81.14 5.98
N ASN A 376 14.71 -80.67 7.16
CA ASN A 376 15.30 -81.09 8.43
C ASN A 376 15.07 -82.57 8.75
N ARG A 377 13.91 -83.13 8.35
CA ARG A 377 13.65 -84.58 8.49
C ARG A 377 14.48 -85.41 7.54
N LEU A 378 14.67 -84.95 6.29
CA LEU A 378 15.60 -85.54 5.34
C LEU A 378 17.03 -85.51 5.87
N TRP A 379 17.49 -84.34 6.34
CA TRP A 379 18.81 -84.20 6.94
C TRP A 379 19.02 -85.16 8.13
N ALA A 380 18.05 -85.25 9.04
CA ALA A 380 18.11 -86.17 10.17
C ALA A 380 18.12 -87.65 9.74
N ALA A 381 17.33 -88.03 8.73
CA ALA A 381 17.30 -89.39 8.20
C ALA A 381 18.58 -89.76 7.44
N THR A 382 19.11 -88.86 6.62
CA THR A 382 20.39 -89.06 5.91
C THR A 382 21.55 -89.18 6.90
N LYS A 383 21.54 -88.40 8.00
CA LYS A 383 22.54 -88.50 9.07
C LYS A 383 22.46 -89.84 9.81
N ALA A 384 21.26 -90.30 10.16
CA ALA A 384 21.08 -91.60 10.84
C ALA A 384 21.48 -92.80 9.96
N ILE A 385 21.25 -92.73 8.64
CA ILE A 385 21.72 -93.74 7.68
C ILE A 385 23.26 -93.73 7.58
N ALA A 386 23.89 -92.55 7.59
CA ALA A 386 25.35 -92.41 7.59
C ALA A 386 26.01 -92.92 8.88
N ASP A 387 25.32 -92.77 10.03
CA ASP A 387 25.79 -93.22 11.35
C ASP A 387 25.55 -94.73 11.61
N GLY A 388 25.05 -95.48 10.62
CA GLY A 388 24.97 -96.95 10.65
C GLY A 388 23.63 -97.54 11.12
N GLU A 389 22.59 -96.73 11.33
CA GLU A 389 21.26 -97.19 11.73
C GLU A 389 20.37 -97.52 10.52
N LEU A 390 20.50 -98.74 10.00
CA LEU A 390 19.85 -99.20 8.76
C LEU A 390 18.34 -99.52 8.86
N GLU A 391 17.69 -99.30 10.01
CA GLU A 391 16.24 -99.48 10.19
C GLU A 391 15.42 -98.18 10.13
N THR A 392 16.06 -97.04 9.84
CA THR A 392 15.37 -95.75 9.79
C THR A 392 14.35 -95.67 8.64
N LYS A 393 13.07 -95.43 8.97
CA LYS A 393 11.99 -95.24 7.98
C LYS A 393 12.04 -93.83 7.39
N VAL A 394 12.41 -93.73 6.11
CA VAL A 394 12.29 -92.49 5.33
C VAL A 394 10.88 -92.43 4.73
N GLU A 395 10.06 -91.46 5.14
CA GLU A 395 8.73 -91.24 4.55
C GLU A 395 8.86 -90.63 3.13
N ILE A 396 8.56 -91.41 2.09
CA ILE A 396 8.42 -90.90 0.72
C ILE A 396 7.00 -90.37 0.55
N ARG A 397 6.75 -89.13 0.97
CA ARG A 397 5.47 -88.46 0.75
C ARG A 397 5.67 -87.19 -0.05
N GLY A 398 5.12 -87.16 -1.27
CA GLY A 398 5.16 -86.01 -2.18
C GLY A 398 5.60 -86.37 -3.61
N ASN A 399 5.48 -85.42 -4.54
CA ASN A 399 5.88 -85.55 -5.95
C ASN A 399 6.67 -84.31 -6.41
N ASP A 400 7.54 -83.83 -5.53
CA ASP A 400 8.40 -82.64 -5.67
C ASP A 400 9.89 -82.99 -5.49
N GLU A 401 10.77 -82.01 -5.67
CA GLU A 401 12.23 -82.19 -5.68
C GLU A 401 12.75 -82.78 -4.36
N ILE A 402 12.13 -82.45 -3.23
CA ILE A 402 12.44 -83.01 -1.90
C ILE A 402 12.07 -84.51 -1.82
N SER A 403 11.03 -84.94 -2.52
CA SER A 403 10.63 -86.36 -2.60
C SER A 403 11.56 -87.16 -3.51
N ASP A 404 12.06 -86.55 -4.58
CA ASP A 404 13.04 -87.18 -5.46
C ASP A 404 14.41 -87.32 -4.75
N ILE A 405 14.80 -86.35 -3.93
CA ILE A 405 15.94 -86.49 -3.01
C ILE A 405 15.71 -87.65 -2.02
N SER A 406 14.50 -87.77 -1.44
CA SER A 406 14.16 -88.88 -0.53
C SER A 406 14.21 -90.26 -1.19
N LYS A 407 13.81 -90.37 -2.46
CA LYS A 407 13.92 -91.62 -3.25
C LYS A 407 15.38 -91.96 -3.55
N SER A 408 16.20 -90.95 -3.86
CA SER A 408 17.64 -91.13 -4.08
C SER A 408 18.38 -91.56 -2.80
N VAL A 409 17.96 -91.06 -1.63
CA VAL A 409 18.48 -91.48 -0.32
C VAL A 409 18.12 -92.95 -0.01
N LEU A 410 16.95 -93.43 -0.43
CA LEU A 410 16.57 -94.86 -0.30
C LEU A 410 17.27 -95.77 -1.32
N LEU A 411 17.56 -95.28 -2.54
CA LEU A 411 18.39 -95.98 -3.51
C LEU A 411 19.83 -96.19 -3.01
N PHE A 412 20.31 -95.29 -2.15
CA PHE A 412 21.57 -95.40 -1.42
C PHE A 412 21.51 -96.42 -0.27
N ARG A 413 20.38 -96.51 0.46
CA ARG A 413 20.15 -97.56 1.48
C ARG A 413 20.12 -98.96 0.87
N ASP A 414 19.43 -99.14 -0.25
CA ASP A 414 19.21 -100.46 -0.87
C ASP A 414 20.43 -100.98 -1.67
N ASN A 415 21.42 -100.14 -1.97
CA ASN A 415 22.69 -100.56 -2.59
C ASN A 415 23.86 -100.75 -1.60
N ALA A 416 23.63 -100.64 -0.29
CA ALA A 416 24.69 -100.76 0.71
C ALA A 416 24.94 -102.20 1.22
N VAL A 417 24.19 -103.23 0.76
CA VAL A 417 24.36 -104.62 1.26
C VAL A 417 24.46 -105.70 0.15
N ALA A 418 24.37 -105.35 -1.14
CA ALA A 418 24.54 -106.31 -2.25
C ALA A 418 25.99 -106.43 -2.77
N LEU A 419 27.00 -106.34 -1.90
CA LEU A 419 28.39 -106.60 -2.29
C LEU A 419 29.22 -107.25 -1.18
N ARG A 420 28.75 -108.38 -0.62
CA ARG A 420 29.58 -109.24 0.23
C ARG A 420 29.35 -110.76 0.11
N ALA A 421 28.60 -111.28 -0.87
CA ALA A 421 28.36 -112.74 -0.95
C ALA A 421 28.10 -113.31 -2.35
N ALA A 422 28.84 -112.90 -3.37
CA ALA A 422 28.83 -113.58 -4.68
C ALA A 422 30.24 -113.72 -5.26
N GLU A 423 31.14 -114.25 -4.44
CA GLU A 423 32.36 -114.92 -4.88
C GLU A 423 32.19 -116.40 -4.57
N LEU A 424 31.78 -117.19 -5.56
CA LEU A 424 32.20 -118.59 -5.76
C LEU A 424 31.63 -119.06 -7.10
N ALA A 425 32.55 -119.34 -8.03
CA ALA A 425 32.37 -119.85 -9.39
C ALA A 425 32.16 -118.83 -10.51
N LYS A 426 33.24 -118.09 -10.84
CA LYS A 426 33.68 -117.84 -12.23
C LYS A 426 35.15 -117.40 -12.26
N VAL A 427 36.01 -118.34 -11.87
CA VAL A 427 37.39 -118.42 -12.39
C VAL A 427 37.20 -119.11 -13.74
N GLU A 428 37.51 -118.51 -14.88
CA GLU A 428 38.87 -118.48 -15.39
C GLU A 428 39.04 -117.57 -16.64
N ASP A 429 38.35 -116.41 -16.74
CA ASP A 429 38.58 -115.49 -17.88
C ASP A 429 38.28 -113.97 -17.67
N GLU A 430 37.84 -113.52 -16.48
CA GLU A 430 37.52 -112.09 -16.24
C GLU A 430 38.57 -111.32 -15.40
N ALA A 431 39.72 -111.93 -15.14
CA ALA A 431 40.81 -111.30 -14.37
C ALA A 431 41.54 -110.16 -15.11
N ARG A 432 41.29 -109.94 -16.42
CA ARG A 432 41.92 -108.83 -17.18
C ARG A 432 41.08 -107.55 -17.23
N ALA A 433 39.75 -107.63 -17.21
CA ALA A 433 38.87 -106.46 -17.38
C ALA A 433 38.48 -105.75 -16.06
N GLN A 434 38.58 -106.45 -14.91
CA GLN A 434 38.22 -105.90 -13.60
C GLN A 434 39.35 -105.10 -12.95
N GLU A 435 40.60 -105.41 -13.30
CA GLU A 435 41.78 -104.59 -12.98
C GLU A 435 41.73 -103.26 -13.73
N GLU A 436 41.39 -103.25 -15.02
CA GLU A 436 41.27 -102.03 -15.84
C GLU A 436 40.20 -101.06 -15.30
N ARG A 437 39.01 -101.56 -14.88
CA ARG A 437 37.92 -100.70 -14.37
C ARG A 437 38.13 -100.22 -12.93
N LYS A 438 38.76 -101.01 -12.06
CA LYS A 438 39.15 -100.56 -10.70
C LYS A 438 40.29 -99.55 -10.76
N ALA A 439 41.27 -99.75 -11.65
CA ALA A 439 42.31 -98.77 -11.92
C ALA A 439 41.71 -97.47 -12.46
N MET A 440 40.84 -97.53 -13.48
CA MET A 440 40.20 -96.35 -14.08
C MET A 440 39.33 -95.56 -13.09
N MET A 441 38.55 -96.21 -12.21
CA MET A 441 37.72 -95.51 -11.21
C MET A 441 38.53 -94.98 -10.02
N ALA A 442 39.62 -95.66 -9.63
CA ALA A 442 40.55 -95.14 -8.61
C ALA A 442 41.35 -93.95 -9.14
N GLU A 443 41.78 -93.99 -10.40
CA GLU A 443 42.47 -92.90 -11.10
C GLU A 443 41.55 -91.68 -11.28
N LEU A 444 40.27 -91.89 -11.65
CA LEU A 444 39.25 -90.83 -11.73
C LEU A 444 38.96 -90.23 -10.35
N GLY A 445 38.76 -91.07 -9.33
CA GLY A 445 38.44 -90.64 -7.97
C GLY A 445 39.57 -89.83 -7.32
N GLN A 446 40.83 -90.20 -7.59
CA GLN A 446 42.00 -89.46 -7.12
C GLN A 446 42.17 -88.14 -7.88
N ALA A 447 42.07 -88.14 -9.22
CA ALA A 447 42.31 -86.96 -10.04
C ALA A 447 41.20 -85.89 -9.96
N PHE A 448 39.93 -86.29 -9.89
CA PHE A 448 38.80 -85.36 -9.76
C PHE A 448 38.45 -85.07 -8.30
N GLY A 449 38.67 -86.01 -7.39
CA GLY A 449 38.33 -85.86 -5.97
C GLY A 449 39.01 -84.65 -5.33
N GLU A 450 40.32 -84.50 -5.52
CA GLU A 450 41.08 -83.36 -4.99
C GLU A 450 40.60 -82.02 -5.57
N VAL A 451 40.26 -81.99 -6.85
CA VAL A 451 39.82 -80.77 -7.55
C VAL A 451 38.40 -80.38 -7.13
N VAL A 452 37.50 -81.35 -7.00
CA VAL A 452 36.10 -81.12 -6.58
C VAL A 452 36.04 -80.76 -5.10
N GLU A 453 36.86 -81.38 -4.24
CA GLU A 453 36.99 -81.03 -2.83
C GLU A 453 37.52 -79.60 -2.66
N ALA A 454 38.56 -79.22 -3.41
CA ALA A 454 39.06 -77.85 -3.44
C ALA A 454 37.99 -76.86 -3.89
N ALA A 455 37.25 -77.16 -4.97
CA ALA A 455 36.16 -76.31 -5.46
C ALA A 455 35.00 -76.19 -4.46
N ALA A 456 34.67 -77.27 -3.73
CA ALA A 456 33.67 -77.25 -2.66
C ALA A 456 34.10 -76.37 -1.47
N HIS A 457 35.39 -76.23 -1.25
CA HIS A 457 35.98 -75.30 -0.28
C HIS A 457 36.22 -73.89 -0.84
N GLY A 458 35.86 -73.62 -2.10
CA GLY A 458 36.02 -72.31 -2.74
C GLY A 458 37.37 -72.05 -3.41
N ASP A 459 38.27 -73.05 -3.45
CA ASP A 459 39.51 -72.99 -4.24
C ASP A 459 39.27 -73.52 -5.66
N PHE A 460 38.94 -72.60 -6.56
CA PHE A 460 38.75 -72.90 -7.97
C PHE A 460 40.05 -72.87 -8.78
N SER A 461 41.24 -72.74 -8.17
CA SER A 461 42.53 -72.68 -8.89
C SER A 461 43.06 -74.05 -9.31
N ARG A 462 42.56 -75.12 -8.69
CA ARG A 462 42.94 -76.50 -8.98
C ARG A 462 42.41 -76.95 -10.34
N ARG A 463 43.19 -77.78 -11.04
CA ARG A 463 42.85 -78.33 -12.35
C ARG A 463 43.12 -79.82 -12.36
N VAL A 464 42.30 -80.57 -13.09
CA VAL A 464 42.55 -81.98 -13.37
C VAL A 464 43.70 -82.05 -14.37
N SER A 465 44.89 -82.44 -13.91
CA SER A 465 46.11 -82.57 -14.72
C SER A 465 46.40 -84.02 -15.15
N ALA A 466 45.54 -84.96 -14.79
CA ALA A 466 45.67 -86.35 -15.19
C ALA A 466 45.35 -86.53 -16.69
N ASN A 467 46.17 -87.28 -17.40
CA ASN A 467 45.96 -87.63 -18.80
C ASN A 467 45.50 -89.09 -18.88
N PHE A 468 44.23 -89.29 -19.17
CA PHE A 468 43.61 -90.62 -19.21
C PHE A 468 43.82 -91.27 -20.58
N ALA A 469 43.86 -92.60 -20.64
CA ALA A 469 43.88 -93.32 -21.92
C ALA A 469 42.54 -93.19 -22.69
N ASP A 470 41.46 -92.83 -21.98
CA ASP A 470 40.11 -92.67 -22.51
C ASP A 470 39.84 -91.21 -22.94
N ALA A 471 39.38 -91.04 -24.19
CA ALA A 471 39.12 -89.72 -24.76
C ALA A 471 37.91 -89.01 -24.13
N GLU A 472 36.90 -89.73 -23.66
CA GLU A 472 35.72 -89.18 -22.97
C GLU A 472 36.09 -88.66 -21.57
N LEU A 473 37.00 -89.35 -20.87
CA LEU A 473 37.52 -88.90 -19.58
C LEU A 473 38.35 -87.62 -19.70
N ASN A 474 39.17 -87.50 -20.75
CA ASN A 474 39.91 -86.26 -21.05
C ASN A 474 38.97 -85.11 -21.45
N ALA A 475 37.89 -85.40 -22.19
CA ALA A 475 36.86 -84.40 -22.51
C ALA A 475 36.14 -83.91 -21.23
N LEU A 476 35.80 -84.83 -20.31
CA LEU A 476 35.21 -84.47 -19.01
C LEU A 476 36.17 -83.64 -18.14
N ALA A 477 37.45 -84.01 -18.09
CA ALA A 477 38.48 -83.24 -17.37
C ALA A 477 38.61 -81.82 -17.94
N THR A 478 38.53 -81.69 -19.27
CA THR A 478 38.55 -80.40 -19.96
C THR A 478 37.32 -79.57 -19.59
N SER A 479 36.10 -80.14 -19.65
CA SER A 479 34.87 -79.42 -19.28
C SER A 479 34.83 -79.01 -17.81
N VAL A 480 35.35 -79.85 -16.89
CA VAL A 480 35.48 -79.48 -15.47
C VAL A 480 36.48 -78.34 -15.30
N ASN A 481 37.63 -78.41 -15.98
CA ASN A 481 38.64 -77.35 -15.94
C ASN A 481 38.12 -76.02 -16.54
N GLU A 482 37.33 -76.07 -17.61
CA GLU A 482 36.67 -74.91 -18.21
C GLU A 482 35.64 -74.29 -17.26
N LEU A 483 34.78 -75.10 -16.63
CA LEU A 483 33.83 -74.64 -15.63
C LEU A 483 34.54 -73.96 -14.45
N LEU A 484 35.57 -74.61 -13.89
CA LEU A 484 36.35 -74.05 -12.78
C LEU A 484 37.06 -72.76 -13.19
N ALA A 485 37.57 -72.67 -14.42
CA ALA A 485 38.15 -71.45 -14.95
C ALA A 485 37.11 -70.32 -15.08
N THR A 486 35.91 -70.59 -15.60
CA THR A 486 34.85 -69.58 -15.67
C THR A 486 34.40 -69.11 -14.28
N VAL A 487 34.23 -70.04 -13.33
CA VAL A 487 33.86 -69.70 -11.95
C VAL A 487 34.97 -68.89 -11.27
N GLN A 488 36.23 -69.32 -11.40
CA GLN A 488 37.39 -68.62 -10.83
C GLN A 488 37.51 -67.19 -11.38
N THR A 489 37.50 -67.03 -12.71
CA THR A 489 37.67 -65.72 -13.35
C THR A 489 36.50 -64.80 -13.02
N GLY A 490 35.25 -65.27 -13.16
CA GLY A 490 34.06 -64.47 -12.87
C GLY A 490 33.96 -64.02 -11.43
N LEU A 491 34.31 -64.89 -10.47
CA LEU A 491 34.30 -64.54 -9.05
C LEU A 491 35.48 -63.65 -8.67
N SER A 492 36.69 -63.91 -9.18
CA SER A 492 37.88 -63.08 -8.92
C SER A 492 37.68 -61.66 -9.43
N GLU A 493 37.23 -61.50 -10.67
CA GLU A 493 36.98 -60.18 -11.28
C GLU A 493 35.89 -59.41 -10.51
N THR A 494 34.83 -60.09 -10.09
CA THR A 494 33.78 -59.47 -9.24
C THR A 494 34.32 -59.06 -7.87
N CYS A 495 35.12 -59.91 -7.22
CA CYS A 495 35.77 -59.59 -5.95
C CYS A 495 36.75 -58.41 -6.07
N GLU A 496 37.50 -58.33 -7.17
CA GLU A 496 38.40 -57.22 -7.47
C GLU A 496 37.62 -55.90 -7.62
N VAL A 497 36.54 -55.89 -8.41
CA VAL A 497 35.69 -54.69 -8.58
C VAL A 497 35.05 -54.26 -7.27
N LEU A 498 34.51 -55.20 -6.48
CA LEU A 498 33.94 -54.87 -5.17
C LEU A 498 35.00 -54.35 -4.18
N SER A 499 36.23 -54.87 -4.24
CA SER A 499 37.35 -54.39 -3.44
C SER A 499 37.78 -52.98 -3.84
N GLU A 500 37.81 -52.69 -5.15
CA GLU A 500 38.10 -51.35 -5.68
C GLU A 500 36.99 -50.35 -5.29
N LEU A 501 35.72 -50.74 -5.39
CA LEU A 501 34.58 -49.93 -4.92
C LEU A 501 34.68 -49.62 -3.41
N ALA A 502 35.02 -50.61 -2.59
CA ALA A 502 35.22 -50.43 -1.15
C ALA A 502 36.42 -49.51 -0.83
N ALA A 503 37.45 -49.51 -1.68
CA ALA A 503 38.59 -48.60 -1.60
C ALA A 503 38.29 -47.20 -2.16
N GLY A 504 37.06 -46.94 -2.63
CA GLY A 504 36.64 -45.66 -3.19
C GLY A 504 37.00 -45.47 -4.66
N ARG A 505 37.49 -46.49 -5.36
CA ARG A 505 37.79 -46.43 -6.81
C ARG A 505 36.57 -46.88 -7.60
N LEU A 506 35.82 -45.92 -8.12
CA LEU A 506 34.54 -46.14 -8.77
C LEU A 506 34.64 -46.37 -10.27
N HIS A 507 35.84 -46.34 -10.86
CA HIS A 507 36.03 -46.49 -12.31
C HIS A 507 36.09 -47.94 -12.79
N THR A 508 36.38 -48.89 -11.89
CA THR A 508 36.57 -50.31 -12.24
C THR A 508 35.24 -51.00 -12.54
N ARG A 509 35.22 -51.90 -13.52
CA ARG A 509 34.04 -52.68 -13.93
C ARG A 509 34.45 -54.13 -14.23
N VAL A 510 33.48 -55.03 -14.15
CA VAL A 510 33.62 -56.41 -14.64
C VAL A 510 33.50 -56.35 -16.17
N GLU A 511 34.58 -56.67 -16.89
CA GLU A 511 34.69 -56.58 -18.36
C GLU A 511 34.53 -57.93 -19.05
N GLY A 512 34.79 -59.04 -18.36
CA GLY A 512 34.72 -60.40 -18.92
C GLY A 512 33.42 -60.74 -19.66
N LEU A 513 33.52 -61.62 -20.67
CA LEU A 513 32.38 -62.13 -21.44
C LEU A 513 31.79 -63.34 -20.73
N TYR A 514 30.61 -63.15 -20.12
CA TYR A 514 29.92 -64.18 -19.34
C TYR A 514 28.54 -64.50 -19.90
N HIS A 515 27.99 -65.65 -19.51
CA HIS A 515 26.64 -66.09 -19.89
C HIS A 515 25.90 -66.62 -18.66
N GLY A 516 24.55 -66.58 -18.70
CA GLY A 516 23.71 -67.06 -17.61
C GLY A 516 23.96 -66.31 -16.30
N ALA A 517 24.09 -67.05 -15.18
CA ALA A 517 24.22 -66.46 -13.85
C ALA A 517 25.44 -65.54 -13.66
N PHE A 518 26.56 -65.77 -14.38
CA PHE A 518 27.74 -64.90 -14.30
C PHE A 518 27.54 -63.58 -15.05
N GLN A 519 26.71 -63.56 -16.09
CA GLN A 519 26.31 -62.32 -16.74
C GLN A 519 25.43 -61.47 -15.81
N GLU A 520 24.46 -62.10 -15.12
CA GLU A 520 23.65 -61.41 -14.10
C GLU A 520 24.51 -60.85 -12.95
N LEU A 521 25.55 -61.59 -12.52
CA LEU A 521 26.50 -61.12 -11.50
C LEU A 521 27.31 -59.91 -11.98
N LYS A 522 27.81 -59.94 -13.22
CA LYS A 522 28.47 -58.81 -13.87
C LYS A 522 27.55 -57.59 -13.94
N ASP A 523 26.33 -57.77 -14.43
CA ASP A 523 25.36 -56.68 -14.61
C ASP A 523 24.94 -56.09 -13.26
N GLY A 524 24.72 -56.92 -12.24
CA GLY A 524 24.42 -56.47 -10.88
C GLY A 524 25.57 -55.69 -10.24
N THR A 525 26.81 -56.18 -10.39
CA THR A 525 28.01 -55.52 -9.83
C THR A 525 28.30 -54.20 -10.53
N ASN A 526 28.22 -54.17 -11.87
CA ASN A 526 28.41 -52.95 -12.66
C ASN A 526 27.26 -51.96 -12.46
N GLY A 527 26.02 -52.43 -12.27
CA GLY A 527 24.87 -51.61 -11.95
C GLY A 527 25.02 -50.91 -10.60
N LEU A 528 25.46 -51.65 -9.56
CA LEU A 528 25.78 -51.06 -8.26
C LEU A 528 26.88 -50.01 -8.35
N ALA A 529 27.96 -50.31 -9.08
CA ALA A 529 29.06 -49.39 -9.31
C ALA A 529 28.58 -48.09 -9.99
N GLY A 530 27.72 -48.21 -11.02
CA GLY A 530 27.17 -47.08 -11.76
C GLY A 530 26.22 -46.20 -10.93
N GLU A 531 25.31 -46.80 -10.15
CA GLU A 531 24.40 -46.04 -9.28
C GLU A 531 25.15 -45.32 -8.16
N PHE A 532 26.17 -45.96 -7.58
CA PHE A 532 26.98 -45.35 -6.53
C PHE A 532 27.83 -44.18 -7.07
N GLU A 533 28.44 -44.36 -8.25
CA GLU A 533 29.15 -43.30 -8.96
C GLU A 533 28.22 -42.12 -9.30
N SER A 534 27.04 -42.38 -9.86
CA SER A 534 26.05 -41.35 -10.19
C SER A 534 25.56 -40.58 -8.96
N THR A 535 25.31 -41.29 -7.85
CA THR A 535 24.85 -40.68 -6.60
C THR A 535 25.90 -39.75 -6.02
N LEU A 536 27.17 -40.18 -5.97
CA LEU A 536 28.28 -39.35 -5.48
C LEU A 536 28.59 -38.18 -6.40
N ALA A 537 28.45 -38.35 -7.72
CA ALA A 537 28.59 -37.25 -8.68
C ALA A 537 27.53 -36.17 -8.46
N ARG A 538 26.25 -36.54 -8.32
CA ARG A 538 25.16 -35.60 -8.01
C ARG A 538 25.35 -34.91 -6.66
N LEU A 539 25.88 -35.63 -5.66
CA LEU A 539 26.20 -35.04 -4.37
C LEU A 539 27.32 -33.99 -4.48
N SER A 540 28.37 -34.27 -5.27
CA SER A 540 29.45 -33.33 -5.55
C SER A 540 28.96 -32.05 -6.24
N GLU A 541 28.06 -32.20 -7.21
CA GLU A 541 27.41 -31.08 -7.89
C GLU A 541 26.59 -30.23 -6.90
N THR A 542 25.78 -30.88 -6.06
CA THR A 542 24.96 -30.23 -5.03
C THR A 542 25.82 -29.45 -4.03
N VAL A 543 26.92 -30.04 -3.55
CA VAL A 543 27.88 -29.38 -2.65
C VAL A 543 28.50 -28.14 -3.31
N THR A 544 28.80 -28.22 -4.60
CA THR A 544 29.34 -27.07 -5.36
C THR A 544 28.30 -25.96 -5.52
N ALA A 545 27.05 -26.31 -5.82
CA ALA A 545 25.94 -25.37 -5.92
C ALA A 545 25.66 -24.67 -4.57
N VAL A 546 25.63 -25.43 -3.47
CA VAL A 546 25.46 -24.88 -2.10
C VAL A 546 26.58 -23.90 -1.76
N ARG A 547 27.84 -24.22 -2.09
CA ARG A 547 28.96 -23.31 -1.87
C ARG A 547 28.80 -22.00 -2.66
N SER A 548 28.38 -22.10 -3.92
CA SER A 548 28.15 -20.93 -4.78
C SER A 548 27.06 -20.03 -4.19
N ALA A 549 25.93 -20.63 -3.81
CA ALA A 549 24.83 -19.89 -3.17
C ALA A 549 25.26 -19.25 -1.85
N THR A 550 26.06 -19.96 -1.04
CA THR A 550 26.59 -19.43 0.24
C THR A 550 27.49 -18.22 0.02
N SER A 551 28.33 -18.23 -1.04
CA SER A 551 29.18 -17.10 -1.41
C SER A 551 28.36 -15.89 -1.86
N GLU A 552 27.32 -16.10 -2.67
CA GLU A 552 26.43 -15.02 -3.11
C GLU A 552 25.65 -14.41 -1.94
N ILE A 553 25.21 -15.24 -0.99
CA ILE A 553 24.57 -14.74 0.25
C ILE A 553 25.59 -13.95 1.09
N LEU A 554 26.85 -14.39 1.19
CA LEU A 554 27.88 -13.66 1.93
C LEU A 554 28.14 -12.26 1.35
N ASP A 555 28.19 -12.15 0.02
CA ASP A 555 28.31 -10.86 -0.66
C ASP A 555 27.09 -9.97 -0.35
N GLY A 556 25.87 -10.53 -0.42
CA GLY A 556 24.64 -9.81 -0.07
C GLY A 556 24.57 -9.37 1.40
N VAL A 557 25.07 -10.19 2.33
CA VAL A 557 25.15 -9.85 3.76
C VAL A 557 26.19 -8.74 4.01
N THR A 558 27.27 -8.73 3.25
CA THR A 558 28.29 -7.67 3.31
C THR A 558 27.73 -6.34 2.83
N ASP A 559 27.00 -6.33 1.70
CA ASP A 559 26.28 -5.14 1.22
C ASP A 559 25.25 -4.66 2.24
N LEU A 560 24.48 -5.59 2.84
CA LEU A 560 23.52 -5.26 3.89
C LEU A 560 24.20 -4.63 5.11
N ALA A 561 25.39 -5.09 5.49
CA ALA A 561 26.16 -4.53 6.59
C ALA A 561 26.58 -3.07 6.32
N GLU A 562 27.08 -2.80 5.10
CA GLU A 562 27.49 -1.47 4.67
C GLU A 562 26.29 -0.51 4.67
N ARG A 563 25.17 -0.93 4.06
CA ARG A 563 23.93 -0.15 4.04
C ARG A 563 23.36 0.11 5.43
N THR A 564 23.41 -0.88 6.33
CA THR A 564 22.97 -0.72 7.72
C THR A 564 23.82 0.32 8.46
N SER A 565 25.13 0.36 8.18
CA SER A 565 26.03 1.38 8.74
C SER A 565 25.72 2.79 8.19
N GLU A 566 25.48 2.91 6.88
CA GLU A 566 25.07 4.17 6.26
C GLU A 566 23.73 4.67 6.82
N GLU A 567 22.76 3.78 6.98
CA GLU A 567 21.45 4.07 7.55
C GLU A 567 21.57 4.54 9.00
N SER A 568 22.39 3.88 9.83
CA SER A 568 22.65 4.32 11.20
C SER A 568 23.27 5.72 11.26
N ASN A 569 24.16 6.06 10.31
CA ASN A 569 24.73 7.40 10.22
C ASN A 569 23.67 8.43 9.78
N ALA A 570 22.82 8.08 8.81
CA ALA A 570 21.73 8.93 8.36
C ALA A 570 20.73 9.22 9.49
N VAL A 571 20.37 8.20 10.29
CA VAL A 571 19.53 8.34 11.49
C VAL A 571 20.15 9.31 12.50
N SER A 572 21.45 9.20 12.76
CA SER A 572 22.16 10.11 13.67
C SER A 572 22.15 11.56 13.18
N VAL A 573 22.42 11.78 11.89
CA VAL A 573 22.36 13.13 11.28
C VAL A 573 20.95 13.70 11.33
N ALA A 574 19.93 12.90 10.98
CA ALA A 574 18.53 13.31 11.01
C ALA A 574 18.09 13.68 12.43
N THR A 575 18.48 12.90 13.45
CA THR A 575 18.18 13.18 14.85
C THR A 575 18.76 14.53 15.29
N ASN A 576 20.01 14.81 14.93
CA ASN A 576 20.64 16.11 15.23
C ASN A 576 19.94 17.29 14.52
N GLN A 577 19.58 17.12 13.25
CA GLN A 577 18.86 18.15 12.49
C GLN A 577 17.46 18.41 13.03
N LEU A 578 16.72 17.36 13.43
CA LEU A 578 15.43 17.49 14.08
C LEU A 578 15.53 18.17 15.44
N GLY A 579 16.58 17.88 16.21
CA GLY A 579 16.84 18.59 17.47
C GLY A 579 17.03 20.10 17.26
N ALA A 580 17.84 20.49 16.26
CA ALA A 580 18.02 21.90 15.90
C ALA A 580 16.72 22.54 15.39
N PHE A 581 15.94 21.82 14.58
CA PHE A 581 14.65 22.27 14.07
C PHE A 581 13.63 22.47 15.21
N ALA A 582 13.52 21.53 16.14
CA ALA A 582 12.68 21.65 17.33
C ALA A 582 13.04 22.90 18.15
N GLY A 583 14.34 23.16 18.32
CA GLY A 583 14.83 24.37 18.99
C GLY A 583 14.39 25.66 18.29
N ASN A 584 14.48 25.70 16.96
CA ASN A 584 14.03 26.85 16.17
C ASN A 584 12.51 27.06 16.27
N VAL A 585 11.72 25.98 16.20
CA VAL A 585 10.26 26.05 16.35
C VAL A 585 9.88 26.59 17.73
N GLN A 586 10.55 26.12 18.79
CA GLN A 586 10.32 26.61 20.15
C GLN A 586 10.70 28.09 20.30
N LYS A 587 11.80 28.51 19.64
CA LYS A 587 12.19 29.91 19.57
C LYS A 587 11.14 30.76 18.85
N THR A 588 10.63 30.32 17.69
CA THR A 588 9.56 31.01 16.96
C THR A 588 8.29 31.16 17.80
N ALA A 589 7.89 30.13 18.56
CA ALA A 589 6.74 30.21 19.46
C ALA A 589 6.92 31.27 20.55
N LYS A 590 8.16 31.40 21.08
CA LYS A 590 8.53 32.40 22.08
C LYS A 590 8.58 33.80 21.48
N ASP A 591 9.23 33.98 20.34
CA ASP A 591 9.36 35.27 19.65
C ASP A 591 7.97 35.82 19.25
N ALA A 592 7.05 34.94 18.82
CA ALA A 592 5.66 35.32 18.56
C ALA A 592 4.93 35.77 19.83
N ALA A 593 5.13 35.08 20.96
CA ALA A 593 4.52 35.49 22.24
C ALA A 593 5.08 36.83 22.74
N GLU A 594 6.38 37.09 22.53
CA GLU A 594 7.00 38.37 22.86
C GLU A 594 6.44 39.50 21.96
N ALA A 595 6.26 39.24 20.67
CA ALA A 595 5.65 40.18 19.73
C ALA A 595 4.20 40.54 20.11
N VAL A 596 3.40 39.61 20.65
CA VAL A 596 2.06 39.91 21.20
C VAL A 596 2.15 40.89 22.37
N GLY A 597 3.12 40.70 23.28
CA GLY A 597 3.34 41.64 24.39
C GLY A 597 3.75 43.05 23.92
N MET A 598 4.57 43.13 22.87
CA MET A 598 4.92 44.40 22.24
C MET A 598 3.71 45.07 21.57
N ALA A 599 2.86 44.28 20.91
CA ALA A 599 1.63 44.76 20.28
C ALA A 599 0.65 45.34 21.32
N GLN A 600 0.42 44.67 22.45
CA GLN A 600 -0.38 45.22 23.56
C GLN A 600 0.18 46.54 24.09
N SER A 601 1.49 46.65 24.24
CA SER A 601 2.13 47.91 24.66
C SER A 601 1.94 49.05 23.65
N ALA A 602 1.91 48.72 22.36
CA ALA A 602 1.63 49.69 21.29
C ALA A 602 0.14 50.08 21.28
N GLU A 603 -0.77 49.14 21.55
CA GLU A 603 -2.20 49.37 21.69
C GLU A 603 -2.51 50.38 22.79
N GLU A 604 -1.95 50.18 24.00
CA GLU A 604 -2.13 51.09 25.13
C GLU A 604 -1.65 52.51 24.80
N ARG A 605 -0.51 52.64 24.12
CA ARG A 605 0.03 53.94 23.69
C ARG A 605 -0.86 54.60 22.63
N ALA A 606 -1.41 53.83 21.71
CA ALA A 606 -2.33 54.34 20.69
C ALA A 606 -3.64 54.82 21.32
N GLN A 607 -4.21 54.08 22.29
CA GLN A 607 -5.39 54.49 23.04
C GLN A 607 -5.15 55.78 23.83
N GLN A 608 -4.00 55.90 24.50
CA GLN A 608 -3.61 57.15 25.16
C GLN A 608 -3.49 58.30 24.16
N GLY A 609 -2.90 58.05 22.98
CA GLY A 609 -2.83 59.02 21.89
C GLY A 609 -4.20 59.48 21.41
N GLU A 610 -5.14 58.56 21.21
CA GLU A 610 -6.52 58.85 20.84
C GLU A 610 -7.22 59.74 21.89
N GLN A 611 -7.01 59.47 23.19
CA GLN A 611 -7.57 60.27 24.27
C GLN A 611 -7.01 61.70 24.32
N VAL A 612 -5.71 61.88 24.04
CA VAL A 612 -5.08 63.20 23.92
C VAL A 612 -5.62 63.96 22.72
N VAL A 613 -5.77 63.30 21.57
CA VAL A 613 -6.34 63.90 20.35
C VAL A 613 -7.79 64.31 20.56
N ALA A 614 -8.61 63.48 21.22
CA ALA A 614 -9.98 63.81 21.58
C ALA A 614 -10.07 65.05 22.48
N SER A 615 -9.18 65.16 23.47
CA SER A 615 -9.08 66.34 24.35
C SER A 615 -8.66 67.60 23.58
N ALA A 616 -7.73 67.45 22.61
CA ALA A 616 -7.31 68.55 21.74
C ALA A 616 -8.43 69.02 20.81
N LEU A 617 -9.24 68.09 20.29
CA LEU A 617 -10.40 68.40 19.45
C LEU A 617 -11.44 69.21 20.23
N GLU A 618 -11.75 68.80 21.46
CA GLU A 618 -12.66 69.54 22.35
C GLU A 618 -12.14 70.96 22.62
N ALA A 619 -10.84 71.11 22.91
CA ALA A 619 -10.22 72.41 23.12
C ALA A 619 -10.32 73.31 21.87
N MET A 620 -10.07 72.76 20.67
CA MET A 620 -10.19 73.49 19.41
C MET A 620 -11.64 73.89 19.10
N GLN A 621 -12.62 73.04 19.41
CA GLN A 621 -14.04 73.38 19.28
C GLN A 621 -14.45 74.52 20.21
N ARG A 622 -13.95 74.53 21.46
CA ARG A 622 -14.15 75.67 22.38
C ARG A 622 -13.50 76.95 21.86
N ILE A 623 -12.28 76.87 21.32
CA ILE A 623 -11.60 78.03 20.72
C ILE A 623 -12.43 78.55 19.53
N ARG A 624 -12.90 77.67 18.66
CA ARG A 624 -13.76 78.04 17.52
C ARG A 624 -15.02 78.76 17.98
N SER A 625 -15.70 78.25 19.01
CA SER A 625 -16.88 78.89 19.59
C SER A 625 -16.55 80.27 20.19
N SER A 626 -15.43 80.37 20.91
CA SER A 626 -14.98 81.63 21.50
C SER A 626 -14.61 82.67 20.44
N SER A 627 -13.93 82.28 19.37
CA SER A 627 -13.61 83.16 18.24
C SER A 627 -14.87 83.64 17.50
N SER A 628 -15.89 82.79 17.38
CA SER A 628 -17.19 83.21 16.80
C SER A 628 -17.86 84.30 17.65
N LYS A 629 -17.89 84.11 18.97
CA LYS A 629 -18.42 85.12 19.91
C LYS A 629 -17.63 86.43 19.86
N ILE A 630 -16.31 86.36 19.73
CA ILE A 630 -15.48 87.56 19.56
C ILE A 630 -15.87 88.28 18.27
N SER A 631 -16.06 87.56 17.16
CA SER A 631 -16.47 88.16 15.88
C SER A 631 -17.83 88.90 15.99
N GLU A 632 -18.81 88.31 16.69
CA GLU A 632 -20.10 88.97 16.99
C GLU A 632 -19.92 90.27 17.80
N VAL A 633 -19.05 90.26 18.82
CA VAL A 633 -18.75 91.45 19.63
C VAL A 633 -18.08 92.53 18.79
N ILE A 634 -17.13 92.17 17.92
CA ILE A 634 -16.47 93.13 17.02
C ILE A 634 -17.47 93.75 16.04
N GLN A 635 -18.41 92.97 15.51
CA GLN A 635 -19.47 93.48 14.66
C GLN A 635 -20.39 94.46 15.39
N MET A 636 -20.75 94.17 16.65
CA MET A 636 -21.49 95.10 17.49
C MET A 636 -20.72 96.41 17.76
N ILE A 637 -19.40 96.35 17.98
CA ILE A 637 -18.57 97.56 18.20
C ILE A 637 -18.53 98.42 16.94
N ASP A 638 -18.39 97.82 15.76
CA ASP A 638 -18.43 98.53 14.47
C ASP A 638 -19.80 99.21 14.27
N GLU A 639 -20.88 98.53 14.62
CA GLU A 639 -22.25 99.07 14.57
C GLU A 639 -22.44 100.26 15.53
N ILE A 640 -21.91 100.17 16.77
CA ILE A 640 -21.90 101.29 17.73
C ILE A 640 -21.08 102.46 17.18
N ALA A 641 -19.92 102.19 16.58
CA ALA A 641 -19.07 103.22 15.97
C ALA A 641 -19.80 103.93 14.83
N PHE A 642 -20.53 103.18 13.99
CA PHE A 642 -21.36 103.74 12.92
C PHE A 642 -22.50 104.61 13.45
N GLN A 643 -23.23 104.14 14.47
CA GLN A 643 -24.29 104.92 15.14
C GLN A 643 -23.73 106.19 15.79
N THR A 644 -22.56 106.11 16.43
CA THR A 644 -21.90 107.26 17.05
C THR A 644 -21.47 108.28 16.00
N ASN A 645 -20.99 107.83 14.84
CA ASN A 645 -20.64 108.69 13.71
C ASN A 645 -21.88 109.40 13.13
N LEU A 646 -23.04 108.73 13.07
CA LEU A 646 -24.31 109.35 12.66
C LEU A 646 -24.82 110.39 13.68
N LEU A 647 -24.77 110.07 14.99
CA LEU A 647 -25.10 111.00 16.07
C LEU A 647 -24.22 112.25 16.04
N ALA A 648 -22.92 112.07 15.85
CA ALA A 648 -21.95 113.16 15.73
C ALA A 648 -22.20 114.02 14.49
N LEU A 649 -22.60 113.41 13.36
CA LEU A 649 -23.01 114.15 12.17
C LEU A 649 -24.27 115.00 12.45
N ASN A 650 -25.29 114.43 13.09
CA ASN A 650 -26.50 115.17 13.46
C ASN A 650 -26.17 116.33 14.41
N ALA A 651 -25.29 116.12 15.40
CA ALA A 651 -24.84 117.16 16.30
C ALA A 651 -24.04 118.27 15.57
N ALA A 652 -23.20 117.91 14.61
CA ALA A 652 -22.46 118.89 13.79
C ALA A 652 -23.40 119.74 12.92
N VAL A 653 -24.47 119.14 12.37
CA VAL A 653 -25.50 119.85 11.61
C VAL A 653 -26.27 120.82 12.50
N GLU A 654 -26.67 120.40 13.70
CA GLU A 654 -27.42 121.27 14.62
C GLU A 654 -26.53 122.39 15.19
N ALA A 655 -25.24 122.12 15.41
CA ALA A 655 -24.25 123.13 15.76
C ALA A 655 -24.04 124.17 14.66
N ALA A 656 -24.04 123.76 13.38
CA ALA A 656 -24.01 124.68 12.24
C ALA A 656 -25.29 125.52 12.14
N ARG A 657 -26.44 124.93 12.52
CA ARG A 657 -27.75 125.60 12.55
C ARG A 657 -27.87 126.67 13.65
N ALA A 658 -27.16 126.48 14.77
CA ALA A 658 -27.10 127.42 15.89
C ALA A 658 -26.15 128.63 15.67
N GLY A 659 -25.44 128.69 14.54
CA GLY A 659 -24.58 129.83 14.17
C GLY A 659 -23.40 130.05 15.15
N ASP A 660 -23.13 131.30 15.53
CA ASP A 660 -21.98 131.65 16.38
C ASP A 660 -22.02 131.02 17.79
N SER A 661 -23.22 130.69 18.29
CA SER A 661 -23.38 130.03 19.60
C SER A 661 -23.04 128.52 19.56
N GLY A 662 -23.00 127.90 18.38
CA GLY A 662 -22.75 126.48 18.19
C GLY A 662 -21.29 126.09 17.95
N LYS A 663 -20.36 127.06 17.83
CA LYS A 663 -18.95 126.81 17.46
C LYS A 663 -18.24 125.82 18.37
N GLY A 664 -18.46 125.89 19.69
CA GLY A 664 -17.88 124.93 20.65
C GLY A 664 -18.44 123.50 20.48
N PHE A 665 -19.75 123.38 20.25
CA PHE A 665 -20.41 122.10 19.98
C PHE A 665 -19.98 121.48 18.65
N ALA A 666 -19.74 122.29 17.62
CA ALA A 666 -19.27 121.81 16.31
C ALA A 666 -17.88 121.15 16.40
N VAL A 667 -16.96 121.69 17.22
CA VAL A 667 -15.64 121.10 17.46
C VAL A 667 -15.77 119.75 18.18
N VAL A 668 -16.59 119.68 19.23
CA VAL A 668 -16.83 118.42 19.95
C VAL A 668 -17.45 117.38 19.03
N ALA A 669 -18.44 117.76 18.21
CA ALA A 669 -19.08 116.85 17.25
C ALA A 669 -18.09 116.33 16.19
N ALA A 670 -17.17 117.18 15.69
CA ALA A 670 -16.11 116.75 14.77
C ALA A 670 -15.13 115.77 15.43
N GLU A 671 -14.77 116.00 16.70
CA GLU A 671 -13.87 115.11 17.45
C GLU A 671 -14.52 113.75 17.74
N VAL A 672 -15.79 113.74 18.17
CA VAL A 672 -16.55 112.50 18.38
C VAL A 672 -16.70 111.72 17.07
N ARG A 673 -16.93 112.42 15.96
CA ARG A 673 -16.98 111.80 14.63
C ARG A 673 -15.65 111.16 14.23
N SER A 674 -14.54 111.86 14.47
CA SER A 674 -13.19 111.36 14.22
C SER A 674 -12.89 110.11 15.07
N LEU A 675 -13.26 110.13 16.36
CA LEU A 675 -13.12 109.00 17.27
C LEU A 675 -13.96 107.79 16.85
N ALA A 676 -15.20 108.03 16.42
CA ALA A 676 -16.09 106.99 15.90
C ALA A 676 -15.50 106.34 14.64
N LYS A 677 -15.00 107.14 13.69
CA LYS A 677 -14.30 106.61 12.49
C LYS A 677 -13.08 105.77 12.86
N ARG A 678 -12.23 106.26 13.78
CA ARG A 678 -11.06 105.50 14.26
C ARG A 678 -11.46 104.19 14.94
N SER A 679 -12.59 104.16 15.65
CA SER A 679 -13.10 102.94 16.29
C SER A 679 -13.62 101.93 15.27
N ALA A 680 -14.29 102.39 14.21
CA ALA A 680 -14.72 101.54 13.09
C ALA A 680 -13.50 100.95 12.35
N ASP A 681 -12.52 101.78 12.00
CA ASP A 681 -11.28 101.34 11.34
C ASP A 681 -10.54 100.29 12.20
N ALA A 682 -10.38 100.55 13.51
CA ALA A 682 -9.75 99.60 14.44
C ALA A 682 -10.55 98.30 14.60
N SER A 683 -11.89 98.38 14.68
CA SER A 683 -12.76 97.19 14.76
C SER A 683 -12.64 96.34 13.50
N ASN A 684 -12.55 96.96 12.33
CA ASN A 684 -12.40 96.27 11.06
C ASN A 684 -11.03 95.56 10.95
N ASP A 685 -9.96 96.16 11.48
CA ASP A 685 -8.65 95.49 11.55
C ASP A 685 -8.65 94.32 12.54
N VAL A 686 -9.30 94.44 13.70
CA VAL A 686 -9.50 93.31 14.62
C VAL A 686 -10.34 92.21 13.97
N LYS A 687 -11.38 92.57 13.21
CA LYS A 687 -12.22 91.61 12.47
C LYS A 687 -11.38 90.76 11.52
N LYS A 688 -10.50 91.37 10.72
CA LYS A 688 -9.58 90.63 9.82
C LYS A 688 -8.69 89.66 10.58
N LEU A 689 -8.15 90.06 11.74
CA LEU A 689 -7.31 89.18 12.57
C LEU A 689 -8.11 88.01 13.16
N VAL A 690 -9.35 88.25 13.60
CA VAL A 690 -10.25 87.21 14.12
C VAL A 690 -10.67 86.24 13.02
N ASP A 691 -10.97 86.73 11.81
CA ASP A 691 -11.31 85.90 10.66
C ASP A 691 -10.13 85.01 10.23
N ALA A 692 -8.91 85.56 10.22
CA ALA A 692 -7.68 84.79 9.98
C ALA A 692 -7.50 83.69 11.05
N ALA A 693 -7.63 84.03 12.33
CA ALA A 693 -7.55 83.06 13.42
C ALA A 693 -8.65 81.98 13.32
N HIS A 694 -9.84 82.33 12.84
CA HIS A 694 -10.91 81.37 12.58
C HIS A 694 -10.54 80.38 11.47
N GLY A 695 -9.90 80.87 10.41
CA GLY A 695 -9.31 80.06 9.35
C GLY A 695 -8.28 79.06 9.88
N ASP A 696 -7.33 79.53 10.69
CA ASP A 696 -6.28 78.69 11.30
C ASP A 696 -6.86 77.62 12.22
N VAL A 697 -7.86 77.96 13.04
CA VAL A 697 -8.54 76.99 13.91
C VAL A 697 -9.28 75.93 13.08
N LYS A 698 -9.91 76.31 11.96
CA LYS A 698 -10.57 75.35 11.06
C LYS A 698 -9.57 74.35 10.48
N VAL A 699 -8.40 74.81 10.04
CA VAL A 699 -7.31 73.93 9.58
C VAL A 699 -6.81 73.04 10.72
N GLY A 700 -6.63 73.60 11.91
CA GLY A 700 -6.21 72.87 13.11
C GLY A 700 -7.17 71.73 13.49
N VAL A 701 -8.49 71.99 13.48
CA VAL A 701 -9.52 70.96 13.71
C VAL A 701 -9.39 69.82 12.70
N GLY A 702 -9.22 70.12 11.41
CA GLY A 702 -9.06 69.10 10.38
C GLY A 702 -7.82 68.21 10.58
N LEU A 703 -6.69 68.79 10.98
CA LEU A 703 -5.46 68.04 11.28
C LEU A 703 -5.62 67.12 12.51
N VAL A 704 -6.36 67.57 13.53
CA VAL A 704 -6.64 66.78 14.74
C VAL A 704 -7.59 65.62 14.41
N GLU A 705 -8.65 65.86 13.61
CA GLU A 705 -9.54 64.80 13.12
C GLU A 705 -8.79 63.76 12.29
N GLN A 706 -7.90 64.20 11.40
CA GLN A 706 -7.04 63.30 10.61
C GLN A 706 -6.11 62.47 11.52
N SER A 707 -5.54 63.09 12.55
CA SER A 707 -4.70 62.40 13.54
C SER A 707 -5.50 61.33 14.30
N SER A 708 -6.75 61.62 14.65
CA SER A 708 -7.66 60.66 15.30
C SER A 708 -7.89 59.43 14.42
N ALA A 709 -8.12 59.64 13.12
CA ALA A 709 -8.30 58.54 12.17
C ALA A 709 -7.04 57.66 12.04
N VAL A 710 -5.85 58.25 12.10
CA VAL A 710 -4.57 57.50 12.09
C VAL A 710 -4.41 56.64 13.34
N PHE A 711 -4.75 57.14 14.53
CA PHE A 711 -4.70 56.31 15.74
C PHE A 711 -5.70 55.14 15.68
N GLY A 712 -6.89 55.35 15.12
CA GLY A 712 -7.85 54.26 14.88
C GLY A 712 -7.34 53.18 13.91
N SER A 713 -6.62 53.57 12.86
CA SER A 713 -6.01 52.59 11.94
C SER A 713 -4.84 51.83 12.56
N ILE A 714 -4.03 52.48 13.41
CA ILE A 714 -2.97 51.84 14.20
C ILE A 714 -3.58 50.78 15.12
N LEU A 715 -4.64 51.10 15.85
CA LEU A 715 -5.36 50.17 16.73
C LEU A 715 -5.86 48.93 15.97
N THR A 716 -6.41 49.13 14.78
CA THR A 716 -6.84 48.01 13.91
C THR A 716 -5.65 47.14 13.50
N SER A 717 -4.55 47.77 13.05
CA SER A 717 -3.34 47.05 12.62
C SER A 717 -2.66 46.27 13.76
N VAL A 718 -2.67 46.81 14.98
CA VAL A 718 -2.13 46.15 16.18
C VAL A 718 -2.96 44.94 16.58
N ASN A 719 -4.29 45.01 16.44
CA ASN A 719 -5.18 43.88 16.66
C ASN A 719 -4.94 42.76 15.64
N ASP A 720 -4.81 43.10 14.35
CA ASP A 720 -4.49 42.13 13.30
C ASP A 720 -3.13 41.47 13.52
N LEU A 721 -2.11 42.25 13.92
CA LEU A 721 -0.79 41.73 14.27
C LEU A 721 -0.86 40.75 15.45
N SER A 722 -1.65 41.06 16.48
CA SER A 722 -1.83 40.21 17.65
C SER A 722 -2.52 38.89 17.28
N ALA A 723 -3.54 38.93 16.42
CA ALA A 723 -4.20 37.74 15.90
C ALA A 723 -3.22 36.85 15.10
N LEU A 724 -2.41 37.46 14.22
CA LEU A 724 -1.40 36.76 13.42
C LEU A 724 -0.35 36.09 14.31
N MET A 725 0.21 36.81 15.29
CA MET A 725 1.23 36.27 16.19
C MET A 725 0.69 35.13 17.07
N ASN A 726 -0.56 35.22 17.53
CA ASN A 726 -1.23 34.11 18.21
C ASN A 726 -1.35 32.87 17.30
N GLY A 727 -1.72 33.06 16.04
CA GLY A 727 -1.75 31.98 15.05
C GLY A 727 -0.38 31.33 14.79
N ILE A 728 0.68 32.14 14.72
CA ILE A 728 2.06 31.63 14.60
C ILE A 728 2.47 30.84 15.84
N SER A 729 2.19 31.36 17.05
CA SER A 729 2.51 30.66 18.30
C SER A 729 1.79 29.31 18.40
N GLN A 730 0.51 29.25 17.99
CA GLN A 730 -0.25 28.00 17.98
C GLN A 730 0.29 27.00 16.95
N THR A 731 0.58 27.46 15.73
CA THR A 731 1.19 26.63 14.67
C THR A 731 2.55 26.08 15.11
N ALA A 732 3.40 26.92 15.70
CA ALA A 732 4.71 26.52 16.20
C ALA A 732 4.60 25.48 17.33
N ARG A 733 3.62 25.61 18.25
CA ARG A 733 3.36 24.57 19.25
C ARG A 733 2.89 23.25 18.63
N GLY A 734 2.07 23.30 17.58
CA GLY A 734 1.68 22.13 16.79
C GLY A 734 2.89 21.46 16.15
N GLN A 735 3.73 22.21 15.44
CA GLN A 735 4.96 21.72 14.82
C GLN A 735 5.92 21.10 15.84
N ALA A 736 6.05 21.65 17.05
CA ALA A 736 6.88 21.05 18.10
C ALA A 736 6.37 19.65 18.51
N SER A 737 5.05 19.46 18.56
CA SER A 737 4.43 18.16 18.81
C SER A 737 4.68 17.18 17.65
N ASP A 738 4.58 17.66 16.41
CA ASP A 738 4.84 16.86 15.21
C ASP A 738 6.30 16.39 15.18
N VAL A 739 7.25 17.29 15.49
CA VAL A 739 8.68 16.94 15.59
C VAL A 739 8.92 15.91 16.69
N SER A 740 8.23 15.99 17.83
CA SER A 740 8.32 14.94 18.85
C SER A 740 7.83 13.58 18.35
N THR A 741 6.86 13.55 17.45
CA THR A 741 6.32 12.32 16.86
C THR A 741 7.30 11.76 15.84
N ILE A 742 7.84 12.59 14.95
CA ILE A 742 8.91 12.21 14.01
C ILE A 742 10.12 11.66 14.77
N ASN A 743 10.50 12.27 15.89
CA ASN A 743 11.64 11.80 16.68
C ASN A 743 11.42 10.37 17.24
N ARG A 744 10.18 9.99 17.59
CA ARG A 744 9.86 8.61 17.98
C ARG A 744 9.90 7.64 16.80
N GLU A 745 9.49 8.07 15.61
CA GLU A 745 9.60 7.25 14.41
C GLU A 745 11.07 6.98 14.03
N ILE A 746 11.93 8.00 14.12
CA ILE A 746 13.37 7.85 13.89
C ILE A 746 14.02 6.90 14.91
N ASP A 747 13.60 6.94 16.18
CA ASP A 747 14.04 5.98 17.20
C ASP A 747 13.66 4.53 16.82
N GLY A 748 12.49 4.35 16.20
CA GLY A 748 12.07 3.08 15.61
C GLY A 748 12.99 2.60 14.48
N ILE A 749 13.37 3.50 13.56
CA ILE A 749 14.35 3.19 12.50
C ILE A 749 15.71 2.83 13.10
N GLY A 750 16.17 3.56 14.12
CA GLY A 750 17.40 3.24 14.85
C GLY A 750 17.38 1.84 15.47
N THR A 751 16.24 1.44 16.03
CA THR A 751 16.04 0.08 16.56
C THR A 751 16.12 -0.98 15.46
N MET A 752 15.53 -0.71 14.28
CA MET A 752 15.62 -1.61 13.13
C MET A 752 17.05 -1.74 12.60
N ALA A 753 17.80 -0.64 12.51
CA ALA A 753 19.21 -0.67 12.12
C ALA A 753 20.04 -1.54 13.08
N HIS A 754 19.80 -1.47 14.39
CA HIS A 754 20.43 -2.36 15.36
C HIS A 754 20.03 -3.84 15.18
N GLN A 755 18.76 -4.13 14.89
CA GLN A 755 18.31 -5.49 14.60
C GLN A 755 18.94 -6.03 13.31
N ASN A 756 19.06 -5.21 12.27
CA ASN A 756 19.73 -5.56 11.02
C ASN A 756 21.22 -5.87 11.26
N ALA A 757 21.91 -5.07 12.07
CA ALA A 757 23.31 -5.35 12.43
C ALA A 757 23.45 -6.70 13.16
N ALA A 758 22.55 -7.01 14.10
CA ALA A 758 22.53 -8.31 14.76
C ALA A 758 22.22 -9.47 13.80
N LEU A 759 21.29 -9.28 12.86
CA LEU A 759 20.97 -10.26 11.82
C LEU A 759 22.16 -10.51 10.89
N VAL A 760 22.90 -9.45 10.52
CA VAL A 760 24.13 -9.55 9.72
C VAL A 760 25.17 -10.40 10.46
N GLU A 761 25.41 -10.15 11.75
CA GLU A 761 26.34 -10.96 12.55
C GLU A 761 25.90 -12.42 12.65
N GLN A 762 24.62 -12.68 12.92
CA GLN A 762 24.06 -14.03 13.00
C GLN A 762 24.14 -14.77 11.66
N THR A 763 23.86 -14.08 10.55
CA THR A 763 23.91 -14.66 9.21
C THR A 763 25.34 -14.97 8.81
N ASN A 764 26.29 -14.07 9.08
CA ASN A 764 27.72 -14.33 8.87
C ASN A 764 28.20 -15.57 9.64
N ALA A 765 27.77 -15.74 10.89
CA ALA A 765 28.10 -16.93 11.68
C ALA A 765 27.52 -18.22 11.07
N ALA A 766 26.26 -18.17 10.59
CA ALA A 766 25.61 -19.32 9.93
C ALA A 766 26.27 -19.67 8.58
N LEU A 767 26.67 -18.68 7.80
CA LEU A 767 27.39 -18.87 6.54
C LEU A 767 28.76 -19.48 6.77
N ALA A 768 29.51 -19.02 7.78
CA ALA A 768 30.81 -19.59 8.13
C ALA A 768 30.69 -21.08 8.53
N LEU A 769 29.65 -21.44 9.28
CA LEU A 769 29.38 -22.84 9.61
C LEU A 769 29.02 -23.67 8.37
N THR A 770 28.22 -23.11 7.46
CA THR A 770 27.79 -23.78 6.22
C THR A 770 28.96 -23.98 5.27
N ASP A 771 29.86 -23.01 5.15
CA ASP A 771 31.08 -23.13 4.36
C ASP A 771 31.98 -24.27 4.89
N GLU A 772 32.19 -24.35 6.21
CA GLU A 772 32.97 -25.43 6.81
C GLU A 772 32.32 -26.81 6.60
N GLN A 773 30.99 -26.92 6.72
CA GLN A 773 30.28 -28.18 6.43
C GLN A 773 30.42 -28.58 4.95
N THR A 774 30.31 -27.62 4.05
CA THR A 774 30.44 -27.83 2.60
C THR A 774 31.87 -28.25 2.24
N ARG A 775 32.87 -27.65 2.89
CA ARG A 775 34.29 -28.03 2.79
C ARG A 775 34.51 -29.47 3.26
N SER A 776 33.96 -29.84 4.42
CA SER A 776 34.04 -31.20 4.96
C SER A 776 33.37 -32.23 4.03
N LEU A 777 32.18 -31.94 3.49
CA LEU A 777 31.51 -32.83 2.53
C LEU A 777 32.36 -33.01 1.27
N LYS A 778 32.95 -31.94 0.74
CA LYS A 778 33.83 -32.00 -0.41
C LYS A 778 35.06 -32.88 -0.13
N GLU A 779 35.67 -32.76 1.04
CA GLU A 779 36.79 -33.61 1.46
C GLU A 779 36.39 -35.09 1.57
N HIS A 780 35.17 -35.40 2.04
CA HIS A 780 34.66 -36.78 2.07
C HIS A 780 34.45 -37.35 0.66
N ILE A 781 33.90 -36.56 -0.26
CA ILE A 781 33.66 -36.97 -1.65
C ILE A 781 34.99 -37.13 -2.40
N ALA A 782 35.99 -36.28 -2.13
CA ALA A 782 37.30 -36.33 -2.78
C ALA A 782 38.09 -37.62 -2.51
N ARG A 783 37.67 -38.44 -1.54
CA ARG A 783 38.23 -39.79 -1.32
C ARG A 783 37.83 -40.79 -2.40
N PHE A 784 36.77 -40.49 -3.17
CA PHE A 784 36.27 -41.33 -4.24
C PHE A 784 36.84 -40.91 -5.60
N SER A 785 37.32 -41.89 -6.38
CA SER A 785 37.89 -41.68 -7.71
C SER A 785 36.89 -42.10 -8.79
N PHE A 786 36.42 -41.13 -9.56
CA PHE A 786 35.45 -41.29 -10.64
C PHE A 786 36.12 -41.71 -11.95
N ARG A 787 35.35 -42.21 -12.91
CA ARG A 787 35.83 -42.49 -14.26
C ARG A 787 36.04 -41.20 -15.06
N GLU A 788 37.16 -41.10 -15.79
CA GLU A 788 37.41 -39.97 -16.69
C GLU A 788 36.26 -39.87 -17.72
N GLY A 789 35.63 -38.68 -17.79
CA GLY A 789 34.49 -38.38 -18.66
C GLY A 789 33.11 -38.39 -17.97
N HIS A 790 32.94 -39.09 -16.84
CA HIS A 790 31.61 -39.18 -16.21
C HIS A 790 31.17 -37.89 -15.50
N ALA A 791 32.12 -37.06 -15.06
CA ALA A 791 31.84 -35.74 -14.51
C ALA A 791 31.51 -34.70 -15.60
N ALA A 792 31.91 -34.93 -16.86
CA ALA A 792 31.72 -34.01 -17.98
C ALA A 792 30.44 -34.29 -18.79
N ASP A 793 30.02 -35.56 -18.89
CA ASP A 793 28.83 -35.96 -19.69
C ASP A 793 27.51 -35.43 -19.11
N HIS A 794 27.44 -35.10 -17.81
CA HIS A 794 26.25 -34.50 -17.21
C HIS A 794 26.15 -32.98 -17.41
N GLU A 795 27.23 -32.29 -17.76
CA GLU A 795 27.21 -30.84 -18.07
C GLU A 795 26.52 -30.58 -19.44
N HIS A 796 26.67 -31.50 -20.40
CA HIS A 796 26.03 -31.39 -21.71
C HIS A 796 24.55 -31.83 -21.74
N ALA A 797 24.12 -32.72 -20.85
CA ALA A 797 22.74 -33.22 -20.81
C ALA A 797 21.72 -32.24 -20.21
N ARG A 798 22.16 -31.10 -19.65
CA ARG A 798 21.28 -30.01 -19.16
C ARG A 798 21.22 -28.78 -20.08
N ALA A 799 22.07 -28.70 -21.11
CA ALA A 799 22.08 -27.61 -22.08
C ALA A 799 21.25 -27.91 -23.36
N ALA A 800 20.59 -29.08 -23.40
CA ALA A 800 19.59 -29.48 -24.38
C ALA A 800 18.25 -29.69 -23.66
#